data_AF-A0A2K5QYB5-F1
#
_entry.id   AF-A0A2K5QYB5-F1
#
_cell.length_a   1.000
_cell.length_b   1.000
_cell.length_c   1.000
_cell.angle_alpha   90.00
_cell.angle_beta   90.00
_cell.angle_gamma   90.00
#
_symmetry.space_group_name_H-M   'P 1'
#
loop_
_entity.id
_entity.type
_entity.pdbx_description
1 polymer ?
#
loop_
_entity_poly.entity_id
_entity_poly.type
_entity_poly.pdbx_seq_one_letter_code
_entity_poly.pdbx_strand_id
1 'polypeptide(L)'
;MVFNEGEAQRLIEILSEKAGIIQDTWHKATQKGDPVAILKRQLEEKEKLLATEQEDAAAAKSKLRELNKEMAAEKAKAAAGEAKVKKQLVAREQEITAVQARMQASYREHVKEVQQLQGKIRTLQEQLENGPNTQLARLQQENSILRDALNQATSQVESKQNTELAKLRQELSKVSKELVEKSEAARQDEQQRKALEAKAAAFEKQVLQLQASHRESEEALQKRLDEVSRELCRTQDSHASLRADAEKAQEQQQQMAELHSKLQSSEAEVRSKCEELSGLHGQLQEARTENSQLTERIRSIEALLEAGQTRDAQDTQASQAEADQQQTRLKELESQVSGLEKEATELREAVEQQKAKNNDLREKNWKAMEALATAEQTCKEKLHSLTQAKEESEKQLRLTEVQTREALLALLPELSILAQQNYSEWLQELKEKGPTLLKQPPAPTEPSSDLASKLREAEETQSTLQAECDQYRSILAETEGMLRDLQKSVEEEEQVWRAKVGAAEEELQKSRVTVKHLEEAVEKLKGELESSDQVREHTSNLEAELEKHMAAASAECQNYAKEVAGLRQLLLESQSQLDAAKSEAQKQSDELALVRQQLSEMKSHVEDGDIAAAPASSPEASPAEQDPVQLKMQLERTEAILEDEQTQRQKLTAEFEEAQTSACRLQEELEKLRTAGPLESSETEEASQLKERLEKEKKLTSDLGRAAAKLQELLKMTQEQLAREKDTVKTLQEQLEKTEDSSSSKEGTSV
;
A
#
# COMPACT_ATOMS: atom_id res chain seq x y z
N MET A 1 -156.12 124.36 -124.59
CA MET A 1 -155.82 124.70 -126.00
C MET A 1 -155.58 123.39 -126.73
N VAL A 2 -156.00 123.28 -127.99
CA VAL A 2 -156.01 122.02 -128.73
C VAL A 2 -154.73 121.91 -129.55
N PHE A 3 -153.98 120.82 -129.37
CA PHE A 3 -152.84 120.49 -130.22
C PHE A 3 -153.34 120.06 -131.61
N ASN A 4 -152.60 120.46 -132.64
CA ASN A 4 -152.78 119.96 -134.00
C ASN A 4 -152.30 118.49 -134.06
N GLU A 5 -153.00 117.64 -134.81
CA GLU A 5 -152.71 116.21 -134.92
C GLU A 5 -151.27 115.94 -135.40
N GLY A 6 -150.72 116.80 -136.27
CA GLY A 6 -149.32 116.74 -136.70
C GLY A 6 -148.28 117.10 -135.62
N GLU A 7 -148.67 117.79 -134.55
CA GLU A 7 -147.79 118.09 -133.41
C GLU A 7 -147.68 116.89 -132.46
N ALA A 8 -148.76 116.13 -132.30
CA ALA A 8 -148.78 114.89 -131.53
C ALA A 8 -147.88 113.82 -132.19
N GLN A 9 -147.97 113.67 -133.52
CA GLN A 9 -147.14 112.73 -134.28
C GLN A 9 -145.64 112.95 -134.05
N ARG A 10 -145.20 114.22 -134.10
CA ARG A 10 -143.79 114.62 -133.88
C ARG A 10 -143.28 114.35 -132.47
N LEU A 11 -144.16 114.42 -131.46
CA LEU A 11 -143.82 114.11 -130.07
C LEU A 11 -143.60 112.59 -129.87
N ILE A 12 -144.32 111.75 -130.61
CA ILE A 12 -144.15 110.28 -130.58
C ILE A 12 -142.79 109.89 -131.17
N GLU A 13 -142.41 110.43 -132.35
CA GLU A 13 -141.11 110.16 -132.99
C GLU A 13 -139.94 110.44 -132.03
N ILE A 14 -139.90 111.66 -131.46
CA ILE A 14 -138.83 112.09 -130.54
C ILE A 14 -138.74 111.20 -129.29
N LEU A 15 -139.87 110.73 -128.75
CA LEU A 15 -139.87 109.83 -127.60
C LEU A 15 -139.38 108.42 -127.97
N SER A 16 -139.69 107.93 -129.17
CA SER A 16 -139.23 106.62 -129.65
C SER A 16 -137.71 106.59 -129.93
N GLU A 17 -137.14 107.61 -130.57
CA GLU A 17 -135.67 107.72 -130.74
C GLU A 17 -134.97 107.77 -129.37
N LYS A 18 -135.50 108.56 -128.44
CA LYS A 18 -134.90 108.75 -127.11
C LYS A 18 -134.97 107.49 -126.23
N ALA A 19 -135.98 106.63 -126.44
CA ALA A 19 -136.07 105.33 -125.77
C ALA A 19 -135.02 104.33 -126.29
N GLY A 20 -134.83 104.24 -127.62
CA GLY A 20 -133.89 103.29 -128.23
C GLY A 20 -132.44 103.48 -127.75
N ILE A 21 -131.99 104.73 -127.63
CA ILE A 21 -130.62 105.08 -127.19
C ILE A 21 -130.33 104.60 -125.75
N ILE A 22 -131.34 104.59 -124.87
CA ILE A 22 -131.20 104.19 -123.46
C ILE A 22 -131.09 102.66 -123.33
N GLN A 23 -131.82 101.90 -124.15
CA GLN A 23 -131.76 100.43 -124.09
C GLN A 23 -130.44 99.88 -124.64
N ASP A 24 -129.93 100.43 -125.74
CA ASP A 24 -128.70 99.96 -126.40
C ASP A 24 -127.41 100.32 -125.62
N THR A 25 -127.44 101.39 -124.81
CA THR A 25 -126.34 101.74 -123.90
C THR A 25 -126.26 100.81 -122.68
N TRP A 26 -127.38 100.26 -122.20
CA TRP A 26 -127.38 99.34 -121.05
C TRP A 26 -126.79 97.96 -121.39
N HIS A 27 -127.11 97.41 -122.57
CA HIS A 27 -126.65 96.08 -122.99
C HIS A 27 -125.13 96.02 -123.26
N LYS A 28 -124.52 97.14 -123.64
CA LYS A 28 -123.05 97.24 -123.82
C LYS A 28 -122.27 97.24 -122.51
N ALA A 29 -122.92 97.50 -121.36
CA ALA A 29 -122.30 97.39 -120.05
C ALA A 29 -122.16 95.93 -119.56
N THR A 30 -123.02 95.01 -120.03
CA THR A 30 -123.11 93.63 -119.53
C THR A 30 -122.10 92.66 -120.14
N GLN A 31 -121.26 93.10 -121.08
CA GLN A 31 -120.39 92.23 -121.89
C GLN A 31 -119.06 91.83 -121.22
N LYS A 32 -118.83 92.26 -119.96
CA LYS A 32 -117.80 91.71 -119.07
C LYS A 32 -118.52 91.04 -117.89
N GLY A 33 -118.21 89.76 -117.65
CA GLY A 33 -119.02 88.87 -116.82
C GLY A 33 -119.24 89.33 -115.38
N ASP A 34 -120.34 88.85 -114.78
CA ASP A 34 -120.84 89.24 -113.46
C ASP A 34 -119.75 89.21 -112.36
N PRO A 35 -119.43 90.37 -111.72
CA PRO A 35 -118.43 90.42 -110.65
C PRO A 35 -118.80 89.56 -109.43
N VAL A 36 -120.08 89.27 -109.19
CA VAL A 36 -120.51 88.38 -108.08
C VAL A 36 -120.01 86.95 -108.29
N ALA A 37 -119.97 86.46 -109.54
CA ALA A 37 -119.42 85.15 -109.85
C ALA A 37 -117.90 85.07 -109.64
N ILE A 38 -117.17 86.15 -109.93
CA ILE A 38 -115.73 86.25 -109.69
C ILE A 38 -115.43 86.26 -108.18
N LEU A 39 -116.18 87.05 -107.41
CA LEU A 39 -116.04 87.12 -105.95
C LEU A 39 -116.37 85.78 -105.26
N LYS A 40 -117.39 85.05 -105.74
CA LYS A 40 -117.68 83.69 -105.25
C LYS A 40 -116.52 82.72 -105.50
N ARG A 41 -115.95 82.70 -106.72
CA ARG A 41 -114.79 81.85 -107.02
C ARG A 41 -113.58 82.19 -106.15
N GLN A 42 -113.32 83.47 -105.92
CA GLN A 42 -112.26 83.93 -105.02
C GLN A 42 -112.53 83.54 -103.56
N LEU A 43 -113.78 83.51 -103.12
CA LEU A 43 -114.15 83.01 -101.79
C LEU A 43 -113.93 81.50 -101.70
N GLU A 44 -114.40 80.71 -102.66
CA GLU A 44 -114.19 79.25 -102.73
C GLU A 44 -112.68 78.89 -102.76
N GLU A 45 -111.87 79.64 -103.51
CA GLU A 45 -110.41 79.48 -103.53
C GLU A 45 -109.78 79.87 -102.18
N LYS A 46 -110.28 80.89 -101.48
CA LYS A 46 -109.81 81.29 -100.15
C LYS A 46 -110.24 80.33 -99.05
N GLU A 47 -111.44 79.78 -99.11
CA GLU A 47 -111.94 78.74 -98.21
C GLU A 47 -111.15 77.44 -98.39
N LYS A 48 -110.83 77.06 -99.63
CA LYS A 48 -109.95 75.92 -99.91
C LYS A 48 -108.53 76.13 -99.38
N LEU A 49 -107.94 77.31 -99.56
CA LEU A 49 -106.63 77.65 -99.00
C LEU A 49 -106.65 77.66 -97.47
N LEU A 50 -107.73 78.16 -96.85
CA LEU A 50 -107.91 78.12 -95.41
C LEU A 50 -108.05 76.68 -94.89
N ALA A 51 -108.71 75.79 -95.64
CA ALA A 51 -108.80 74.38 -95.30
C ALA A 51 -107.42 73.69 -95.36
N THR A 52 -106.62 73.91 -96.41
CA THR A 52 -105.26 73.35 -96.50
C THR A 52 -104.35 73.89 -95.40
N GLU A 53 -104.39 75.20 -95.09
CA GLU A 53 -103.64 75.78 -93.97
C GLU A 53 -104.09 75.22 -92.61
N GLN A 54 -105.37 74.86 -92.42
CA GLN A 54 -105.86 74.18 -91.22
C GLN A 54 -105.38 72.72 -91.14
N GLU A 55 -105.34 72.00 -92.26
CA GLU A 55 -104.78 70.64 -92.34
C GLU A 55 -103.26 70.64 -92.09
N ASP A 56 -102.52 71.56 -92.71
CA ASP A 56 -101.07 71.73 -92.47
C ASP A 56 -100.77 72.15 -91.03
N ALA A 57 -101.56 73.06 -90.45
CA ALA A 57 -101.44 73.42 -89.04
C ALA A 57 -101.79 72.24 -88.10
N ALA A 58 -102.75 71.39 -88.47
CA ALA A 58 -103.07 70.17 -87.72
C ALA A 58 -101.94 69.13 -87.83
N ALA A 59 -101.37 68.93 -89.02
CA ALA A 59 -100.23 68.05 -89.27
C ALA A 59 -98.98 68.52 -88.50
N ALA A 60 -98.65 69.82 -88.57
CA ALA A 60 -97.58 70.42 -87.79
C ALA A 60 -97.81 70.25 -86.28
N LYS A 61 -99.05 70.39 -85.80
CA LYS A 61 -99.43 70.17 -84.40
C LYS A 61 -99.36 68.70 -83.98
N SER A 62 -99.59 67.74 -84.88
CA SER A 62 -99.33 66.31 -84.61
C SER A 62 -97.83 66.03 -84.53
N LYS A 63 -97.06 66.49 -85.52
CA LYS A 63 -95.61 66.32 -85.57
C LYS A 63 -94.91 66.97 -84.36
N LEU A 64 -95.39 68.11 -83.88
CA LEU A 64 -94.92 68.72 -82.63
C LEU A 64 -95.27 67.89 -81.39
N ARG A 65 -96.40 67.18 -81.34
CA ARG A 65 -96.74 66.25 -80.24
C ARG A 65 -95.86 65.00 -80.28
N GLU A 66 -95.61 64.46 -81.47
CA GLU A 66 -94.73 63.31 -81.71
C GLU A 66 -93.29 63.64 -81.29
N LEU A 67 -92.72 64.76 -81.77
CA LEU A 67 -91.39 65.23 -81.38
C LEU A 67 -91.29 65.52 -79.87
N ASN A 68 -92.34 66.05 -79.23
CA ASN A 68 -92.36 66.21 -77.78
C ASN A 68 -92.40 64.87 -77.03
N LYS A 69 -93.11 63.87 -77.55
CA LYS A 69 -93.17 62.50 -76.99
C LYS A 69 -91.83 61.78 -77.14
N GLU A 70 -91.18 61.91 -78.30
CA GLU A 70 -89.83 61.38 -78.56
C GLU A 70 -88.79 62.07 -77.68
N MET A 71 -88.83 63.40 -77.57
CA MET A 71 -87.95 64.15 -76.66
C MET A 71 -88.17 63.75 -75.19
N ALA A 72 -89.40 63.49 -74.78
CA ALA A 72 -89.69 62.99 -73.43
C ALA A 72 -89.17 61.55 -73.22
N ALA A 73 -89.30 60.68 -74.23
CA ALA A 73 -88.79 59.31 -74.19
C ALA A 73 -87.25 59.26 -74.13
N GLU A 74 -86.56 60.04 -74.97
CA GLU A 74 -85.09 60.12 -74.93
C GLU A 74 -84.59 60.84 -73.66
N LYS A 75 -85.31 61.84 -73.12
CA LYS A 75 -84.99 62.40 -71.78
C LYS A 75 -85.12 61.35 -70.68
N ALA A 76 -86.17 60.53 -70.69
CA ALA A 76 -86.35 59.45 -69.72
C ALA A 76 -85.29 58.36 -69.86
N LYS A 77 -84.94 57.99 -71.10
CA LYS A 77 -83.88 57.01 -71.43
C LYS A 77 -82.48 57.52 -71.05
N ALA A 78 -82.19 58.80 -71.28
CA ALA A 78 -80.96 59.44 -70.83
C ALA A 78 -80.87 59.47 -69.30
N ALA A 79 -81.94 59.88 -68.60
CA ALA A 79 -81.98 59.88 -67.13
C ALA A 79 -81.84 58.46 -66.54
N ALA A 80 -82.44 57.45 -67.17
CA ALA A 80 -82.26 56.04 -66.77
C ALA A 80 -80.82 55.54 -67.01
N GLY A 81 -80.19 55.95 -68.11
CA GLY A 81 -78.78 55.70 -68.39
C GLY A 81 -77.85 56.36 -67.36
N GLU A 82 -78.08 57.64 -67.06
CA GLU A 82 -77.35 58.41 -66.05
C GLU A 82 -77.51 57.78 -64.66
N ALA A 83 -78.72 57.39 -64.27
CA ALA A 83 -78.98 56.69 -63.00
C ALA A 83 -78.27 55.33 -62.93
N LYS A 84 -78.22 54.57 -64.04
CA LYS A 84 -77.47 53.31 -64.11
C LYS A 84 -75.96 53.54 -63.95
N VAL A 85 -75.40 54.54 -64.65
CA VAL A 85 -73.97 54.89 -64.55
C VAL A 85 -73.63 55.39 -63.14
N LYS A 86 -74.46 56.25 -62.52
CA LYS A 86 -74.28 56.68 -61.13
C LYS A 86 -74.32 55.50 -60.15
N LYS A 87 -75.25 54.55 -60.32
CA LYS A 87 -75.30 53.33 -59.49
C LYS A 87 -74.05 52.45 -59.68
N GLN A 88 -73.53 52.34 -60.90
CA GLN A 88 -72.28 51.62 -61.17
C GLN A 88 -71.05 52.33 -60.58
N LEU A 89 -70.98 53.67 -60.66
CA LEU A 89 -69.92 54.48 -60.07
C LEU A 89 -69.86 54.27 -58.54
N VAL A 90 -70.99 54.45 -57.85
CA VAL A 90 -71.08 54.22 -56.39
C VAL A 90 -70.71 52.79 -55.99
N ALA A 91 -71.08 51.79 -56.81
CA ALA A 91 -70.67 50.41 -56.56
C ALA A 91 -69.14 50.23 -56.70
N ARG A 92 -68.49 50.85 -57.70
CA ARG A 92 -67.03 50.83 -57.85
C ARG A 92 -66.31 51.62 -56.75
N GLU A 93 -66.86 52.75 -56.30
CA GLU A 93 -66.34 53.50 -55.15
C GLU A 93 -66.38 52.65 -53.87
N GLN A 94 -67.46 51.89 -53.66
CA GLN A 94 -67.58 50.94 -52.55
C GLN A 94 -66.60 49.77 -52.67
N GLU A 95 -66.42 49.19 -53.86
CA GLU A 95 -65.41 48.15 -54.13
C GLU A 95 -63.98 48.65 -53.85
N ILE A 96 -63.62 49.85 -54.35
CA ILE A 96 -62.32 50.49 -54.12
C ILE A 96 -62.11 50.71 -52.61
N THR A 97 -63.10 51.25 -51.91
CA THR A 97 -63.06 51.44 -50.45
C THR A 97 -62.86 50.11 -49.71
N ALA A 98 -63.55 49.04 -50.12
CA ALA A 98 -63.44 47.70 -49.53
C ALA A 98 -62.11 46.99 -49.86
N VAL A 99 -61.47 47.30 -51.00
CA VAL A 99 -60.10 46.86 -51.31
C VAL A 99 -59.10 47.63 -50.46
N GLN A 100 -59.20 48.96 -50.38
CA GLN A 100 -58.31 49.79 -49.55
C GLN A 100 -58.39 49.40 -48.06
N ALA A 101 -59.59 49.13 -47.54
CA ALA A 101 -59.78 48.68 -46.17
C ALA A 101 -59.11 47.33 -45.88
N ARG A 102 -59.27 46.34 -46.78
CA ARG A 102 -58.59 45.02 -46.67
C ARG A 102 -57.07 45.15 -46.78
N MET A 103 -56.58 45.97 -47.70
CA MET A 103 -55.16 46.26 -47.87
C MET A 103 -54.57 46.91 -46.60
N GLN A 104 -55.25 47.90 -46.01
CA GLN A 104 -54.83 48.49 -44.73
C GLN A 104 -54.90 47.50 -43.55
N ALA A 105 -55.85 46.56 -43.55
CA ALA A 105 -55.92 45.51 -42.53
C ALA A 105 -54.71 44.58 -42.60
N SER A 106 -54.44 43.99 -43.78
CA SER A 106 -53.28 43.12 -44.02
C SER A 106 -51.95 43.83 -43.70
N TYR A 107 -51.76 45.10 -44.10
CA TYR A 107 -50.56 45.85 -43.71
C TYR A 107 -50.44 46.03 -42.19
N ARG A 108 -51.54 46.25 -41.45
CA ARG A 108 -51.52 46.34 -39.98
C ARG A 108 -51.26 44.99 -39.31
N GLU A 109 -51.60 43.89 -39.96
CA GLU A 109 -51.31 42.53 -39.48
C GLU A 109 -49.84 42.19 -39.71
N HIS A 110 -49.31 42.37 -40.92
CA HIS A 110 -47.89 42.17 -41.22
C HIS A 110 -46.96 43.07 -40.39
N VAL A 111 -47.35 44.33 -40.10
CA VAL A 111 -46.58 45.18 -39.18
C VAL A 111 -46.53 44.61 -37.76
N LYS A 112 -47.62 44.00 -37.26
CA LYS A 112 -47.61 43.31 -35.95
C LYS A 112 -46.75 42.05 -35.98
N GLU A 113 -46.84 41.25 -37.05
CA GLU A 113 -46.03 40.04 -37.23
C GLU A 113 -44.53 40.39 -37.25
N VAL A 114 -44.13 41.39 -38.03
CA VAL A 114 -42.75 41.90 -38.06
C VAL A 114 -42.31 42.43 -36.70
N GLN A 115 -43.16 43.17 -35.97
CA GLN A 115 -42.84 43.61 -34.60
C GLN A 115 -42.68 42.45 -33.61
N GLN A 116 -43.53 41.41 -33.70
CA GLN A 116 -43.41 40.21 -32.87
C GLN A 116 -42.14 39.41 -33.19
N LEU A 117 -41.79 39.27 -34.48
CA LEU A 117 -40.58 38.60 -34.91
C LEU A 117 -39.33 39.38 -34.48
N GLN A 118 -39.31 40.71 -34.63
CA GLN A 118 -38.25 41.57 -34.11
C GLN A 118 -38.11 41.46 -32.58
N GLY A 119 -39.22 41.37 -31.84
CA GLY A 119 -39.20 41.12 -30.40
C GLY A 119 -38.56 39.78 -30.06
N LYS A 120 -38.97 38.69 -30.72
CA LYS A 120 -38.38 37.35 -30.56
C LYS A 120 -36.89 37.33 -30.88
N ILE A 121 -36.48 37.99 -31.97
CA ILE A 121 -35.06 38.10 -32.37
C ILE A 121 -34.25 38.79 -31.27
N ARG A 122 -34.72 39.92 -30.71
CA ARG A 122 -34.02 40.58 -29.60
C ARG A 122 -33.92 39.69 -28.36
N THR A 123 -35.01 39.01 -27.95
CA THR A 123 -34.94 38.11 -26.79
C THR A 123 -34.00 36.92 -27.00
N LEU A 124 -33.85 36.44 -28.25
CA LEU A 124 -32.88 35.39 -28.57
C LEU A 124 -31.44 35.93 -28.62
N GLN A 125 -31.23 37.15 -29.11
CA GLN A 125 -29.94 37.85 -29.06
C GLN A 125 -29.51 38.10 -27.61
N GLU A 126 -30.41 38.63 -26.77
CA GLU A 126 -30.18 38.84 -25.33
C GLU A 126 -29.86 37.51 -24.61
N GLN A 127 -30.50 36.40 -24.99
CA GLN A 127 -30.16 35.06 -24.45
C GLN A 127 -28.80 34.54 -24.94
N LEU A 128 -28.47 34.74 -26.23
CA LEU A 128 -27.19 34.37 -26.83
C LEU A 128 -26.02 35.22 -26.32
N GLU A 129 -26.25 36.47 -25.93
CA GLU A 129 -25.22 37.33 -25.35
C GLU A 129 -25.07 37.08 -23.84
N ASN A 130 -26.17 37.06 -23.08
CA ASN A 130 -26.09 36.96 -21.61
C ASN A 130 -25.89 35.52 -21.11
N GLY A 131 -26.37 34.51 -21.82
CA GLY A 131 -26.24 33.10 -21.45
C GLY A 131 -24.78 32.64 -21.31
N PRO A 132 -23.99 32.62 -22.40
CA PRO A 132 -22.59 32.19 -22.36
C PRO A 132 -21.72 33.14 -21.52
N ASN A 133 -21.99 34.46 -21.49
CA ASN A 133 -21.26 35.37 -20.61
C ASN A 133 -21.52 35.06 -19.12
N THR A 134 -22.76 34.75 -18.73
CA THR A 134 -23.08 34.33 -17.35
C THR A 134 -22.42 33.00 -17.00
N GLN A 135 -22.40 32.04 -17.93
CA GLN A 135 -21.73 30.75 -17.72
C GLN A 135 -20.21 30.90 -17.65
N LEU A 136 -19.61 31.72 -18.51
CA LEU A 136 -18.18 32.05 -18.51
C LEU A 136 -17.77 32.74 -17.21
N ALA A 137 -18.55 33.71 -16.73
CA ALA A 137 -18.30 34.39 -15.45
C ALA A 137 -18.35 33.42 -14.26
N ARG A 138 -19.29 32.47 -14.24
CA ARG A 138 -19.33 31.40 -13.23
C ARG A 138 -18.11 30.49 -13.32
N LEU A 139 -17.77 29.99 -14.51
CA LEU A 139 -16.59 29.14 -14.72
C LEU A 139 -15.28 29.85 -14.36
N GLN A 140 -15.18 31.16 -14.58
CA GLN A 140 -14.05 31.99 -14.14
C GLN A 140 -14.01 32.12 -12.60
N GLN A 141 -15.16 32.35 -11.95
CA GLN A 141 -15.26 32.40 -10.49
C GLN A 141 -14.91 31.04 -9.85
N GLU A 142 -15.44 29.94 -10.38
CA GLU A 142 -15.11 28.57 -9.98
C GLU A 142 -13.61 28.29 -10.17
N ASN A 143 -13.01 28.72 -11.29
CA ASN A 143 -11.56 28.63 -11.50
C ASN A 143 -10.75 29.45 -10.50
N SER A 144 -11.19 30.65 -10.10
CA SER A 144 -10.50 31.42 -9.05
C SER A 144 -10.59 30.71 -7.70
N ILE A 145 -11.77 30.24 -7.30
CA ILE A 145 -11.99 29.50 -6.05
C ILE A 145 -11.14 28.21 -6.01
N LEU A 146 -11.07 27.47 -7.12
CA LEU A 146 -10.25 26.25 -7.22
C LEU A 146 -8.75 26.57 -7.16
N ARG A 147 -8.28 27.67 -7.76
CA ARG A 147 -6.87 28.11 -7.65
C ARG A 147 -6.54 28.55 -6.23
N ASP A 148 -7.40 29.32 -5.58
CA ASP A 148 -7.19 29.79 -4.22
C ASP A 148 -7.21 28.63 -3.21
N ALA A 149 -8.14 27.68 -3.38
CA ALA A 149 -8.17 26.44 -2.60
C ALA A 149 -6.94 25.56 -2.83
N LEU A 150 -6.47 25.43 -4.09
CA LEU A 150 -5.23 24.71 -4.41
C LEU A 150 -4.00 25.39 -3.80
N ASN A 151 -3.88 26.71 -3.91
CA ASN A 151 -2.80 27.48 -3.29
C ASN A 151 -2.81 27.37 -1.76
N GLN A 152 -4.00 27.40 -1.15
CA GLN A 152 -4.16 27.22 0.29
C GLN A 152 -3.81 25.79 0.74
N ALA A 153 -4.22 24.77 -0.02
CA ALA A 153 -3.85 23.38 0.24
C ALA A 153 -2.35 23.15 0.11
N THR A 154 -1.72 23.62 -0.98
CA THR A 154 -0.28 23.51 -1.23
C THR A 154 0.51 24.20 -0.12
N SER A 155 0.22 25.46 0.21
CA SER A 155 0.91 26.17 1.30
C SER A 155 0.67 25.54 2.69
N GLN A 156 -0.49 24.91 2.93
CA GLN A 156 -0.72 24.15 4.16
C GLN A 156 0.09 22.84 4.19
N VAL A 157 0.27 22.15 3.06
CA VAL A 157 1.12 20.96 2.95
C VAL A 157 2.60 21.34 3.10
N GLU A 158 3.06 22.37 2.40
CA GLU A 158 4.44 22.88 2.49
C GLU A 158 4.78 23.33 3.92
N SER A 159 3.89 24.04 4.61
CA SER A 159 4.13 24.46 6.00
C SER A 159 4.16 23.27 6.96
N LYS A 160 3.26 22.28 6.83
CA LYS A 160 3.32 21.02 7.60
C LYS A 160 4.65 20.29 7.37
N GLN A 161 5.01 20.03 6.12
CA GLN A 161 6.26 19.38 5.73
C GLN A 161 7.49 20.13 6.27
N ASN A 162 7.51 21.47 6.22
CA ASN A 162 8.60 22.25 6.80
C ASN A 162 8.68 22.11 8.33
N THR A 163 7.55 22.04 9.05
CA THR A 163 7.58 21.78 10.50
C THR A 163 8.00 20.35 10.85
N GLU A 164 7.67 19.36 10.02
CA GLU A 164 8.09 17.97 10.19
C GLU A 164 9.57 17.79 9.88
N LEU A 165 10.08 18.39 8.79
CA LEU A 165 11.51 18.46 8.49
C LEU A 165 12.30 19.19 9.59
N ALA A 166 11.73 20.22 10.22
CA ALA A 166 12.34 20.89 11.37
C ALA A 166 12.42 19.98 12.60
N LYS A 167 11.34 19.24 12.92
CA LYS A 167 11.32 18.25 14.01
C LYS A 167 12.34 17.13 13.75
N LEU A 168 12.33 16.53 12.57
CA LEU A 168 13.27 15.46 12.19
C LEU A 168 14.74 15.94 12.26
N ARG A 169 15.03 17.18 11.88
CA ARG A 169 16.38 17.79 12.07
C ARG A 169 16.72 17.99 13.55
N GLN A 170 15.75 18.37 14.38
CA GLN A 170 15.93 18.49 15.83
C GLN A 170 16.14 17.11 16.50
N GLU A 171 15.41 16.08 16.07
CA GLU A 171 15.56 14.72 16.56
C GLU A 171 16.89 14.10 16.12
N LEU A 172 17.29 14.26 14.85
CA LEU A 172 18.60 13.81 14.36
C LEU A 172 19.76 14.49 15.09
N SER A 173 19.68 15.80 15.37
CA SER A 173 20.71 16.50 16.15
C SER A 173 20.72 16.12 17.63
N LYS A 174 19.54 15.85 18.23
CA LYS A 174 19.44 15.27 19.58
C LYS A 174 20.08 13.89 19.64
N VAL A 175 19.69 12.96 18.77
CA VAL A 175 20.24 11.59 18.72
C VAL A 175 21.73 11.60 18.41
N SER A 176 22.21 12.49 17.54
CA SER A 176 23.65 12.67 17.28
C SER A 176 24.40 13.11 18.54
N LYS A 177 23.83 14.02 19.34
CA LYS A 177 24.41 14.47 20.61
C LYS A 177 24.40 13.34 21.66
N GLU A 178 23.29 12.63 21.80
CA GLU A 178 23.18 11.48 22.72
C GLU A 178 24.15 10.35 22.32
N LEU A 179 24.36 10.11 21.02
CA LEU A 179 25.36 9.16 20.51
C LEU A 179 26.79 9.60 20.84
N VAL A 180 27.12 10.89 20.68
CA VAL A 180 28.43 11.43 21.09
C VAL A 180 28.63 11.26 22.59
N GLU A 181 27.67 11.69 23.43
CA GLU A 181 27.74 11.57 24.89
C GLU A 181 27.87 10.11 25.35
N LYS A 182 27.17 9.16 24.70
CA LYS A 182 27.31 7.73 24.95
C LYS A 182 28.66 7.18 24.49
N SER A 183 29.20 7.64 23.36
CA SER A 183 30.53 7.23 22.89
C SER A 183 31.65 7.74 23.80
N GLU A 184 31.52 8.96 24.35
CA GLU A 184 32.46 9.51 25.32
C GLU A 184 32.39 8.78 26.67
N ALA A 185 31.19 8.44 27.14
CA ALA A 185 31.00 7.62 28.34
C ALA A 185 31.62 6.22 28.16
N ALA A 186 31.31 5.50 27.07
CA ALA A 186 31.89 4.19 26.78
C ALA A 186 33.43 4.24 26.68
N ARG A 187 33.99 5.31 26.11
CA ARG A 187 35.45 5.54 26.05
C ARG A 187 36.05 5.80 27.44
N GLN A 188 35.31 6.43 28.35
CA GLN A 188 35.74 6.61 29.75
C GLN A 188 35.68 5.28 30.51
N ASP A 189 34.62 4.50 30.34
CA ASP A 189 34.47 3.18 30.97
C ASP A 189 35.54 2.19 30.48
N GLU A 190 35.89 2.20 29.19
CA GLU A 190 36.99 1.39 28.65
C GLU A 190 38.36 1.83 29.24
N GLN A 191 38.57 3.13 29.47
CA GLN A 191 39.77 3.63 30.15
C GLN A 191 39.80 3.23 31.65
N GLN A 192 38.65 3.26 32.34
CA GLN A 192 38.52 2.76 33.71
C GLN A 192 38.78 1.25 33.79
N ARG A 193 38.19 0.45 32.90
CA ARG A 193 38.44 -0.99 32.79
C ARG A 193 39.93 -1.26 32.62
N LYS A 194 40.60 -0.64 31.65
CA LYS A 194 42.05 -0.84 31.42
C LYS A 194 42.89 -0.46 32.64
N ALA A 195 42.49 0.55 33.40
CA ALA A 195 43.15 0.92 34.66
C ALA A 195 42.90 -0.06 35.82
N LEU A 196 41.75 -0.76 35.84
CA LEU A 196 41.46 -1.84 36.79
C LEU A 196 42.17 -3.14 36.39
N GLU A 197 42.18 -3.48 35.11
CA GLU A 197 42.84 -4.65 34.51
C GLU A 197 44.37 -4.58 34.73
N ALA A 198 44.97 -3.40 34.59
CA ALA A 198 46.37 -3.16 34.96
C ALA A 198 46.66 -3.28 36.47
N LYS A 199 45.69 -2.95 37.34
CA LYS A 199 45.81 -3.18 38.80
C LYS A 199 45.67 -4.65 39.16
N ALA A 200 44.76 -5.38 38.53
CA ALA A 200 44.59 -6.82 38.71
C ALA A 200 45.89 -7.57 38.37
N ALA A 201 46.46 -7.33 37.19
CA ALA A 201 47.74 -7.92 36.79
C ALA A 201 48.91 -7.54 37.73
N ALA A 202 48.89 -6.35 38.33
CA ALA A 202 49.87 -5.96 39.34
C ALA A 202 49.70 -6.75 40.66
N PHE A 203 48.45 -6.97 41.11
CA PHE A 203 48.17 -7.80 42.28
C PHE A 203 48.45 -9.29 42.03
N GLU A 204 48.11 -9.84 40.86
CA GLU A 204 48.47 -11.21 40.47
C GLU A 204 49.99 -11.43 40.54
N LYS A 205 50.78 -10.50 39.98
CA LYS A 205 52.24 -10.54 40.08
C LYS A 205 52.71 -10.48 41.54
N GLN A 206 52.05 -9.69 42.38
CA GLN A 206 52.37 -9.58 43.81
C GLN A 206 52.03 -10.86 44.58
N VAL A 207 50.92 -11.53 44.25
CA VAL A 207 50.54 -12.85 44.79
C VAL A 207 51.54 -13.92 44.36
N LEU A 208 51.91 -13.98 43.08
CA LEU A 208 52.92 -14.91 42.58
C LEU A 208 54.30 -14.71 43.26
N GLN A 209 54.69 -13.45 43.49
CA GLN A 209 55.92 -13.14 44.22
C GLN A 209 55.85 -13.56 45.70
N LEU A 210 54.71 -13.38 46.36
CA LEU A 210 54.49 -13.87 47.72
C LEU A 210 54.51 -15.39 47.79
N GLN A 211 53.82 -16.09 46.87
CA GLN A 211 53.83 -17.56 46.76
C GLN A 211 55.25 -18.11 46.54
N ALA A 212 56.06 -17.47 45.69
CA ALA A 212 57.46 -17.83 45.51
C ALA A 212 58.25 -17.70 46.82
N SER A 213 58.12 -16.56 47.52
CA SER A 213 58.82 -16.35 48.81
C SER A 213 58.35 -17.30 49.93
N HIS A 214 57.06 -17.66 49.93
CA HIS A 214 56.51 -18.66 50.85
C HIS A 214 57.15 -20.03 50.59
N ARG A 215 57.15 -20.48 49.34
CA ARG A 215 57.76 -21.74 48.92
C ARG A 215 59.26 -21.79 49.22
N GLU A 216 60.00 -20.71 48.95
CA GLU A 216 61.42 -20.62 49.32
C GLU A 216 61.63 -20.76 50.83
N SER A 217 60.73 -20.21 51.65
CA SER A 217 60.77 -20.36 53.11
C SER A 217 60.39 -21.76 53.59
N GLU A 218 59.40 -22.42 52.96
CA GLU A 218 59.03 -23.82 53.23
C GLU A 218 60.16 -24.78 52.86
N GLU A 219 60.75 -24.61 51.67
CA GLU A 219 61.89 -25.41 51.23
C GLU A 219 63.12 -25.18 52.12
N ALA A 220 63.31 -23.99 52.69
CA ALA A 220 64.35 -23.71 53.68
C ALA A 220 64.06 -24.35 55.05
N LEU A 221 62.79 -24.35 55.51
CA LEU A 221 62.38 -25.02 56.74
C LEU A 221 62.49 -26.55 56.62
N GLN A 222 62.10 -27.13 55.48
CA GLN A 222 62.27 -28.56 55.22
C GLN A 222 63.75 -28.96 55.26
N LYS A 223 64.64 -28.22 54.58
CA LYS A 223 66.09 -28.48 54.61
C LYS A 223 66.68 -28.44 56.03
N ARG A 224 66.13 -27.59 56.92
CA ARG A 224 66.51 -27.55 58.35
C ARG A 224 65.94 -28.74 59.13
N LEU A 225 64.71 -29.16 58.86
CA LEU A 225 64.11 -30.36 59.45
C LEU A 225 64.90 -31.62 59.04
N ASP A 226 65.33 -31.71 57.78
CA ASP A 226 66.14 -32.81 57.25
C ASP A 226 67.55 -32.86 57.90
N GLU A 227 68.17 -31.71 58.20
CA GLU A 227 69.43 -31.68 58.95
C GLU A 227 69.22 -32.10 60.40
N VAL A 228 68.23 -31.55 61.11
CA VAL A 228 67.91 -31.93 62.50
C VAL A 228 67.58 -33.42 62.60
N SER A 229 66.88 -33.99 61.61
CA SER A 229 66.59 -35.43 61.54
C SER A 229 67.87 -36.25 61.34
N ARG A 230 68.80 -35.79 60.51
CA ARG A 230 70.11 -36.45 60.31
C ARG A 230 71.04 -36.31 61.51
N GLU A 231 71.01 -35.19 62.22
CA GLU A 231 71.69 -35.02 63.52
C GLU A 231 71.08 -35.92 64.61
N LEU A 232 69.76 -36.08 64.62
CA LEU A 232 69.07 -37.02 65.50
C LEU A 232 69.46 -38.48 65.22
N CYS A 233 69.52 -38.91 63.95
CA CYS A 233 70.03 -40.25 63.62
C CYS A 233 71.49 -40.42 64.05
N ARG A 234 72.39 -39.49 63.68
CA ARG A 234 73.82 -39.53 64.08
C ARG A 234 74.00 -39.63 65.61
N THR A 235 73.18 -38.91 66.39
CA THR A 235 73.24 -38.96 67.86
C THR A 235 72.62 -40.23 68.43
N GLN A 236 71.55 -40.76 67.82
CA GLN A 236 71.00 -42.09 68.17
C GLN A 236 72.01 -43.22 67.90
N ASP A 237 72.68 -43.22 66.73
CA ASP A 237 73.75 -44.17 66.38
C ASP A 237 74.91 -44.07 67.38
N SER A 238 75.32 -42.84 67.72
CA SER A 238 76.37 -42.59 68.72
C SER A 238 75.97 -43.11 70.10
N HIS A 239 74.73 -42.89 70.53
CA HIS A 239 74.18 -43.43 71.79
C HIS A 239 74.06 -44.96 71.77
N ALA A 240 73.78 -45.57 70.63
CA ALA A 240 73.76 -47.02 70.48
C ALA A 240 75.17 -47.62 70.59
N SER A 241 76.18 -47.02 69.95
CA SER A 241 77.58 -47.43 70.10
C SER A 241 78.05 -47.30 71.55
N LEU A 242 77.81 -46.14 72.19
CA LEU A 242 78.17 -45.90 73.59
C LEU A 242 77.48 -46.88 74.55
N ARG A 243 76.25 -47.32 74.24
CA ARG A 243 75.56 -48.36 75.02
C ARG A 243 76.23 -49.73 74.83
N ALA A 244 76.51 -50.13 73.60
CA ALA A 244 77.19 -51.39 73.31
C ALA A 244 78.61 -51.45 73.91
N ASP A 245 79.31 -50.33 73.98
CA ASP A 245 80.63 -50.25 74.62
C ASP A 245 80.54 -50.25 76.16
N ALA A 246 79.47 -49.67 76.74
CA ALA A 246 79.17 -49.80 78.17
C ALA A 246 78.78 -51.24 78.55
N GLU A 247 78.01 -51.93 77.71
CA GLU A 247 77.65 -53.34 77.88
C GLU A 247 78.90 -54.23 77.86
N LYS A 248 79.81 -54.07 76.89
CA LYS A 248 81.12 -54.75 76.87
C LYS A 248 81.97 -54.46 78.11
N ALA A 249 81.98 -53.20 78.58
CA ALA A 249 82.72 -52.83 79.80
C ALA A 249 82.12 -53.52 81.04
N GLN A 250 80.79 -53.67 81.10
CA GLN A 250 80.11 -54.42 82.16
C GLN A 250 80.40 -55.92 82.08
N GLU A 251 80.43 -56.53 80.88
CA GLU A 251 80.87 -57.92 80.69
C GLU A 251 82.32 -58.14 81.15
N GLN A 252 83.23 -57.25 80.77
CA GLN A 252 84.64 -57.28 81.21
C GLN A 252 84.74 -57.15 82.73
N GLN A 253 83.93 -56.29 83.35
CA GLN A 253 83.90 -56.14 84.81
C GLN A 253 83.35 -57.40 85.51
N GLN A 254 82.37 -58.09 84.92
CA GLN A 254 81.89 -59.38 85.40
C GLN A 254 82.96 -60.48 85.28
N GLN A 255 83.66 -60.56 84.14
CA GLN A 255 84.78 -61.49 83.94
C GLN A 255 85.92 -61.22 84.94
N MET A 256 86.26 -59.96 85.19
CA MET A 256 87.25 -59.58 86.20
C MET A 256 86.81 -59.94 87.63
N ALA A 257 85.52 -59.82 87.96
CA ALA A 257 84.98 -60.27 89.24
C ALA A 257 85.01 -61.81 89.38
N GLU A 258 84.70 -62.56 88.32
CA GLU A 258 84.80 -64.02 88.29
C GLU A 258 86.25 -64.49 88.43
N LEU A 259 87.20 -63.86 87.73
CA LEU A 259 88.63 -64.11 87.86
C LEU A 259 89.13 -63.77 89.28
N HIS A 260 88.65 -62.70 89.90
CA HIS A 260 88.98 -62.37 91.28
C HIS A 260 88.41 -63.40 92.27
N SER A 261 87.20 -63.92 92.04
CA SER A 261 86.64 -65.01 92.84
C SER A 261 87.44 -66.31 92.69
N LYS A 262 87.87 -66.66 91.47
CA LYS A 262 88.76 -67.80 91.20
C LYS A 262 90.11 -67.63 91.91
N LEU A 263 90.71 -66.43 91.87
CA LEU A 263 91.94 -66.11 92.60
C LEU A 263 91.77 -66.25 94.11
N GLN A 264 90.70 -65.72 94.70
CA GLN A 264 90.42 -65.91 96.13
C GLN A 264 90.28 -67.38 96.51
N SER A 265 89.69 -68.21 95.63
CA SER A 265 89.57 -69.66 95.88
C SER A 265 90.92 -70.39 95.83
N SER A 266 91.80 -70.06 94.88
CA SER A 266 93.14 -70.65 94.81
C SER A 266 94.08 -70.13 95.90
N GLU A 267 93.95 -68.86 96.32
CA GLU A 267 94.61 -68.35 97.52
C GLU A 267 94.18 -69.09 98.80
N ALA A 268 92.90 -69.44 98.92
CA ALA A 268 92.40 -70.23 100.05
C ALA A 268 92.91 -71.68 100.02
N GLU A 269 92.97 -72.29 98.84
CA GLU A 269 93.54 -73.64 98.66
C GLU A 269 95.05 -73.65 98.96
N VAL A 270 95.81 -72.67 98.48
CA VAL A 270 97.24 -72.50 98.83
C VAL A 270 97.43 -72.26 100.33
N ARG A 271 96.55 -71.48 100.98
CA ARG A 271 96.59 -71.26 102.43
C ARG A 271 96.39 -72.56 103.21
N SER A 272 95.40 -73.37 102.82
CA SER A 272 95.19 -74.71 103.36
C SER A 272 96.40 -75.64 103.12
N LYS A 273 97.05 -75.57 101.95
CA LYS A 273 98.28 -76.33 101.68
C LYS A 273 99.48 -75.85 102.52
N CYS A 274 99.59 -74.56 102.82
CA CYS A 274 100.58 -74.06 103.78
C CYS A 274 100.30 -74.55 105.21
N GLU A 275 99.03 -74.65 105.61
CA GLU A 275 98.63 -75.21 106.91
C GLU A 275 98.96 -76.71 106.99
N GLU A 276 98.66 -77.50 105.95
CA GLU A 276 99.09 -78.91 105.82
C GLU A 276 100.62 -79.06 105.92
N LEU A 277 101.38 -78.25 105.19
CA LEU A 277 102.84 -78.25 105.23
C LEU A 277 103.39 -77.87 106.61
N SER A 278 102.71 -76.99 107.36
CA SER A 278 103.11 -76.65 108.73
C SER A 278 102.90 -77.83 109.70
N GLY A 279 101.83 -78.61 109.53
CA GLY A 279 101.58 -79.84 110.29
C GLY A 279 102.61 -80.94 109.98
N LEU A 280 102.91 -81.15 108.69
CA LEU A 280 103.95 -82.06 108.24
C LEU A 280 105.35 -81.65 108.74
N HIS A 281 105.64 -80.34 108.81
CA HIS A 281 106.90 -79.83 109.36
C HIS A 281 107.02 -80.10 110.88
N GLY A 282 105.92 -80.01 111.63
CA GLY A 282 105.88 -80.41 113.05
C GLY A 282 106.23 -81.89 113.23
N GLN A 283 105.57 -82.77 112.46
CA GLN A 283 105.84 -84.22 112.48
C GLN A 283 107.29 -84.56 112.08
N LEU A 284 107.85 -83.83 111.11
CA LEU A 284 109.25 -83.97 110.70
C LEU A 284 110.23 -83.57 111.83
N GLN A 285 109.87 -82.59 112.66
CA GLN A 285 110.69 -82.12 113.79
C GLN A 285 110.74 -83.17 114.91
N GLU A 286 109.60 -83.80 115.21
CA GLU A 286 109.49 -84.86 116.23
C GLU A 286 110.28 -86.11 115.80
N ALA A 287 110.06 -86.58 114.57
CA ALA A 287 110.80 -87.70 113.96
C ALA A 287 112.33 -87.50 113.92
N ARG A 288 112.80 -86.25 114.03
CA ARG A 288 114.23 -85.90 114.03
C ARG A 288 114.92 -86.12 115.37
N THR A 289 114.18 -86.05 116.48
CA THR A 289 114.75 -86.36 117.81
C THR A 289 114.83 -87.88 118.02
N GLU A 290 113.78 -88.62 117.64
CA GLU A 290 113.74 -90.09 117.68
C GLU A 290 114.82 -90.73 116.79
N ASN A 291 115.10 -90.16 115.61
CA ASN A 291 116.17 -90.60 114.72
C ASN A 291 117.54 -90.73 115.42
N SER A 292 117.86 -89.81 116.34
CA SER A 292 119.13 -89.83 117.07
C SER A 292 119.29 -91.04 117.99
N GLN A 293 118.18 -91.56 118.52
CA GLN A 293 118.17 -92.70 119.45
C GLN A 293 117.96 -94.05 118.72
N LEU A 294 117.40 -94.02 117.51
CA LEU A 294 117.22 -95.21 116.66
C LEU A 294 118.42 -95.51 115.76
N THR A 295 119.32 -94.55 115.51
CA THR A 295 120.52 -94.74 114.66
C THR A 295 121.50 -95.79 115.20
N GLU A 296 121.55 -96.05 116.52
CA GLU A 296 122.31 -97.18 117.07
C GLU A 296 121.61 -98.54 116.90
N ARG A 297 120.29 -98.56 116.66
CA ARG A 297 119.46 -99.77 116.67
C ARG A 297 118.98 -100.25 115.30
N ILE A 298 118.88 -99.37 114.31
CA ILE A 298 118.43 -99.71 112.95
C ILE A 298 119.60 -99.65 111.95
N ARG A 299 120.68 -100.38 112.26
CA ARG A 299 121.70 -100.82 111.29
C ARG A 299 121.26 -102.12 110.56
N SER A 300 119.96 -102.38 110.52
CA SER A 300 119.37 -103.67 110.14
C SER A 300 117.90 -103.49 109.76
N ILE A 301 117.56 -103.70 108.47
CA ILE A 301 116.19 -103.94 107.93
C ILE A 301 115.27 -102.67 107.94
N GLU A 302 114.27 -102.38 107.07
CA GLU A 302 113.94 -102.50 105.62
C GLU A 302 112.56 -101.80 105.38
N ALA A 303 112.02 -101.48 104.18
CA ALA A 303 112.58 -101.06 102.88
C ALA A 303 111.46 -100.67 101.85
N LEU A 304 111.78 -99.78 100.89
CA LEU A 304 111.20 -99.60 99.53
C LEU A 304 109.66 -99.35 99.25
N LEU A 305 109.31 -98.09 98.88
CA LEU A 305 108.60 -97.57 97.64
C LEU A 305 107.03 -97.52 97.36
N GLU A 306 106.59 -96.86 96.23
CA GLU A 306 105.36 -95.98 95.96
C GLU A 306 104.54 -96.15 94.58
N ALA A 307 103.58 -95.23 94.15
CA ALA A 307 103.28 -94.63 92.74
C ALA A 307 101.85 -94.61 91.94
N GLY A 308 101.61 -93.73 90.87
CA GLY A 308 100.51 -93.74 89.76
C GLY A 308 100.04 -92.43 88.91
N GLN A 309 99.54 -92.45 87.59
CA GLN A 309 99.03 -91.29 86.66
C GLN A 309 98.21 -91.60 85.27
N THR A 310 97.48 -90.68 84.51
CA THR A 310 97.01 -90.74 83.01
C THR A 310 96.32 -89.47 82.22
N ARG A 311 95.66 -89.54 80.98
CA ARG A 311 95.39 -88.52 79.81
C ARG A 311 94.15 -88.81 78.78
N ASP A 312 93.65 -88.17 77.63
CA ASP A 312 93.65 -86.90 76.73
C ASP A 312 92.64 -86.84 75.42
N ALA A 313 92.47 -85.71 74.61
CA ALA A 313 92.07 -85.45 73.11
C ALA A 313 90.58 -85.19 72.50
N GLN A 314 90.24 -84.92 71.16
CA GLN A 314 90.31 -83.71 70.19
C GLN A 314 89.43 -83.71 68.79
N ASP A 315 89.38 -82.61 67.92
CA ASP A 315 89.04 -82.38 66.39
C ASP A 315 87.56 -82.18 65.73
N THR A 316 87.13 -81.70 64.47
CA THR A 316 87.54 -81.07 63.10
C THR A 316 86.39 -80.37 62.15
N GLN A 317 86.52 -80.05 60.78
CA GLN A 317 85.63 -79.19 59.82
C GLN A 317 85.67 -79.53 58.22
N ALA A 318 85.15 -78.94 57.05
CA ALA A 318 84.34 -77.78 56.40
C ALA A 318 83.99 -77.90 54.80
N SER A 319 83.14 -77.06 54.05
CA SER A 319 82.91 -77.02 52.50
C SER A 319 81.93 -75.91 51.78
N GLN A 320 81.92 -75.62 50.41
CA GLN A 320 80.93 -74.81 49.50
C GLN A 320 81.31 -74.60 47.95
N ALA A 321 80.42 -74.67 46.90
CA ALA A 321 80.68 -74.14 45.49
C ALA A 321 79.54 -73.94 44.43
N GLU A 322 78.62 -74.88 44.14
CA GLU A 322 77.87 -74.93 42.85
C GLU A 322 76.60 -74.04 42.73
N ALA A 323 76.26 -73.23 43.73
CA ALA A 323 74.94 -72.58 43.84
C ALA A 323 74.69 -71.42 42.85
N ASP A 324 75.72 -70.63 42.54
CA ASP A 324 75.53 -69.25 42.06
C ASP A 324 74.95 -69.13 40.65
N GLN A 325 75.17 -70.11 39.77
CA GLN A 325 74.70 -70.05 38.38
C GLN A 325 73.20 -70.37 38.22
N GLN A 326 72.61 -71.13 39.16
CA GLN A 326 71.15 -71.32 39.22
C GLN A 326 70.45 -70.06 39.76
N GLN A 327 71.08 -69.40 40.72
CA GLN A 327 70.53 -68.23 41.42
C GLN A 327 70.17 -67.07 40.49
N THR A 328 70.95 -66.82 39.42
CA THR A 328 70.74 -65.67 38.54
C THR A 328 69.51 -65.81 37.63
N ARG A 329 69.25 -67.01 37.10
CA ARG A 329 68.07 -67.27 36.25
C ARG A 329 66.77 -67.35 37.04
N LEU A 330 66.82 -67.79 38.30
CA LEU A 330 65.68 -67.68 39.21
C LEU A 330 65.32 -66.22 39.44
N LYS A 331 66.28 -65.37 39.84
CA LYS A 331 66.06 -63.93 40.09
C LYS A 331 65.45 -63.17 38.92
N GLU A 332 65.83 -63.51 37.68
CA GLU A 332 65.30 -62.83 36.49
C GLU A 332 63.83 -63.22 36.22
N LEU A 333 63.47 -64.50 36.36
CA LEU A 333 62.07 -64.96 36.28
C LEU A 333 61.22 -64.49 37.47
N GLU A 334 61.76 -64.53 38.69
CA GLU A 334 61.15 -63.96 39.90
C GLU A 334 60.84 -62.46 39.72
N SER A 335 61.74 -61.71 39.05
CA SER A 335 61.49 -60.28 38.78
C SER A 335 60.29 -60.06 37.86
N GLN A 336 60.15 -60.84 36.78
CA GLN A 336 59.03 -60.72 35.85
C GLN A 336 57.71 -61.18 36.46
N VAL A 337 57.73 -62.28 37.23
CA VAL A 337 56.56 -62.72 38.02
C VAL A 337 56.16 -61.63 39.02
N SER A 338 57.10 -61.07 39.78
CA SER A 338 56.81 -60.01 40.76
C SER A 338 56.27 -58.72 40.14
N GLY A 339 56.60 -58.43 38.88
CA GLY A 339 56.04 -57.30 38.14
C GLY A 339 54.59 -57.53 37.75
N LEU A 340 54.29 -58.68 37.15
CA LEU A 340 52.93 -59.05 36.74
C LEU A 340 52.02 -59.31 37.96
N GLU A 341 52.56 -59.84 39.06
CA GLU A 341 51.84 -59.97 40.32
C GLU A 341 51.48 -58.60 40.91
N LYS A 342 52.38 -57.61 40.84
CA LYS A 342 52.11 -56.23 41.28
C LYS A 342 51.02 -55.57 40.45
N GLU A 343 51.10 -55.58 39.12
CA GLU A 343 50.02 -55.07 38.27
C GLU A 343 48.69 -55.80 38.54
N ALA A 344 48.73 -57.11 38.76
CA ALA A 344 47.56 -57.92 39.10
C ALA A 344 47.06 -57.76 40.54
N THR A 345 47.80 -57.14 41.46
CA THR A 345 47.32 -56.67 42.76
C THR A 345 46.82 -55.23 42.68
N GLU A 346 47.55 -54.32 42.05
CA GLU A 346 47.20 -52.90 41.91
C GLU A 346 45.86 -52.73 41.17
N LEU A 347 45.63 -53.47 40.09
CA LEU A 347 44.34 -53.48 39.39
C LEU A 347 43.20 -54.09 40.24
N ARG A 348 43.49 -55.04 41.14
CA ARG A 348 42.50 -55.61 42.06
C ARG A 348 42.16 -54.64 43.19
N GLU A 349 43.16 -53.99 43.76
CA GLU A 349 42.98 -52.95 44.78
C GLU A 349 42.23 -51.74 44.21
N ALA A 350 42.54 -51.29 42.99
CA ALA A 350 41.80 -50.24 42.31
C ALA A 350 40.31 -50.59 42.14
N VAL A 351 39.99 -51.84 41.73
CA VAL A 351 38.60 -52.32 41.61
C VAL A 351 37.92 -52.40 42.98
N GLU A 352 38.57 -52.93 44.01
CA GLU A 352 37.95 -53.07 45.33
C GLU A 352 37.79 -51.73 46.07
N GLN A 353 38.75 -50.80 45.91
CA GLN A 353 38.59 -49.41 46.34
C GLN A 353 37.40 -48.74 45.65
N GLN A 354 37.16 -49.01 44.36
CA GLN A 354 36.04 -48.40 43.64
C GLN A 354 34.68 -49.02 44.04
N LYS A 355 34.64 -50.31 44.38
CA LYS A 355 33.46 -50.92 45.03
C LYS A 355 33.21 -50.34 46.42
N ALA A 356 34.26 -50.20 47.24
CA ALA A 356 34.16 -49.58 48.56
C ALA A 356 33.60 -48.17 48.46
N LYS A 357 34.17 -47.32 47.58
CA LYS A 357 33.64 -45.98 47.26
C LYS A 357 32.18 -46.01 46.78
N ASN A 358 31.77 -46.99 45.97
CA ASN A 358 30.37 -47.09 45.55
C ASN A 358 29.42 -47.50 46.69
N ASN A 359 29.85 -48.39 47.60
CA ASN A 359 29.09 -48.76 48.78
C ASN A 359 28.99 -47.60 49.78
N ASP A 360 30.11 -46.93 50.06
CA ASP A 360 30.19 -45.69 50.83
C ASP A 360 29.20 -44.63 50.32
N LEU A 361 29.17 -44.42 49.00
CA LEU A 361 28.27 -43.45 48.38
C LEU A 361 26.79 -43.87 48.51
N ARG A 362 26.48 -45.17 48.40
CA ARG A 362 25.12 -45.69 48.67
C ARG A 362 24.73 -45.49 50.13
N GLU A 363 25.61 -45.80 51.07
CA GLU A 363 25.34 -45.65 52.50
C GLU A 363 25.20 -44.17 52.90
N LYS A 364 26.05 -43.29 52.37
CA LYS A 364 25.95 -41.83 52.55
C LYS A 364 24.67 -41.26 51.92
N ASN A 365 24.29 -41.71 50.72
CA ASN A 365 23.05 -41.28 50.06
C ASN A 365 21.79 -41.80 50.79
N TRP A 366 21.81 -43.04 51.27
CA TRP A 366 20.73 -43.61 52.08
C TRP A 366 20.59 -42.88 53.42
N LYS A 367 21.70 -42.61 54.13
CA LYS A 367 21.70 -41.79 55.36
C LYS A 367 21.25 -40.35 55.10
N ALA A 368 21.59 -39.76 53.95
CA ALA A 368 21.09 -38.43 53.57
C ALA A 368 19.57 -38.43 53.29
N MET A 369 19.05 -39.47 52.63
CA MET A 369 17.60 -39.68 52.46
C MET A 369 16.88 -39.86 53.81
N GLU A 370 17.44 -40.65 54.73
CA GLU A 370 16.87 -40.89 56.07
C GLU A 370 16.94 -39.62 56.94
N ALA A 371 18.04 -38.87 56.89
CA ALA A 371 18.18 -37.57 57.53
C ALA A 371 17.20 -36.52 56.96
N LEU A 372 16.99 -36.49 55.64
CA LEU A 372 16.03 -35.61 54.99
C LEU A 372 14.58 -35.96 55.39
N ALA A 373 14.22 -37.26 55.37
CA ALA A 373 12.89 -37.72 55.76
C ALA A 373 12.58 -37.43 57.24
N THR A 374 13.56 -37.63 58.14
CA THR A 374 13.42 -37.30 59.57
C THR A 374 13.41 -35.81 59.84
N ALA A 375 14.18 -35.00 59.11
CA ALA A 375 14.13 -33.54 59.16
C ALA A 375 12.76 -33.01 58.66
N GLU A 376 12.26 -33.51 57.54
CA GLU A 376 10.91 -33.20 57.03
C GLU A 376 9.82 -33.51 58.05
N GLN A 377 9.86 -34.70 58.66
CA GLN A 377 8.88 -35.11 59.67
C GLN A 377 8.97 -34.22 60.91
N THR A 378 10.19 -33.94 61.39
CA THR A 378 10.45 -33.03 62.52
C THR A 378 9.93 -31.61 62.22
N CYS A 379 10.07 -31.12 60.99
CA CYS A 379 9.54 -29.82 60.57
C CYS A 379 8.00 -29.82 60.51
N LYS A 380 7.36 -30.89 60.02
CA LYS A 380 5.90 -31.04 60.03
C LYS A 380 5.34 -31.05 61.46
N GLU A 381 6.00 -31.76 62.38
CA GLU A 381 5.63 -31.84 63.80
C GLU A 381 5.88 -30.53 64.56
N LYS A 382 7.01 -29.85 64.30
CA LYS A 382 7.29 -28.50 64.83
C LYS A 382 6.29 -27.46 64.32
N LEU A 383 5.90 -27.50 63.04
CA LEU A 383 4.91 -26.57 62.48
C LEU A 383 3.52 -26.82 63.10
N HIS A 384 3.13 -28.08 63.30
CA HIS A 384 1.88 -28.43 63.97
C HIS A 384 1.86 -27.99 65.44
N SER A 385 2.92 -28.26 66.20
CA SER A 385 3.00 -27.86 67.61
C SER A 385 3.12 -26.34 67.80
N LEU A 386 3.83 -25.61 66.92
CA LEU A 386 3.82 -24.14 66.90
C LEU A 386 2.44 -23.57 66.57
N THR A 387 1.68 -24.21 65.66
CA THR A 387 0.30 -23.79 65.33
C THR A 387 -0.62 -23.99 66.54
N GLN A 388 -0.54 -25.15 67.20
CA GLN A 388 -1.32 -25.44 68.41
C GLN A 388 -0.93 -24.50 69.57
N ALA A 389 0.37 -24.28 69.81
CA ALA A 389 0.85 -23.37 70.84
C ALA A 389 0.44 -21.91 70.58
N LYS A 390 0.42 -21.48 69.30
CA LYS A 390 -0.12 -20.18 68.91
C LYS A 390 -1.60 -20.09 69.27
N GLU A 391 -2.44 -21.04 68.84
CA GLU A 391 -3.86 -21.04 69.19
C GLU A 391 -4.10 -21.05 70.70
N GLU A 392 -3.34 -21.85 71.45
CA GLU A 392 -3.42 -21.90 72.91
C GLU A 392 -3.05 -20.54 73.51
N SER A 393 -1.98 -19.89 73.03
CA SER A 393 -1.60 -18.55 73.47
C SER A 393 -2.64 -17.47 73.14
N GLU A 394 -3.32 -17.55 71.98
CA GLU A 394 -4.41 -16.63 71.64
C GLU A 394 -5.65 -16.86 72.51
N LYS A 395 -5.95 -18.11 72.89
CA LYS A 395 -7.02 -18.46 73.84
C LYS A 395 -6.70 -17.94 75.24
N GLN A 396 -5.47 -18.17 75.73
CA GLN A 396 -5.00 -17.69 77.03
C GLN A 396 -4.92 -16.16 77.07
N LEU A 397 -4.51 -15.50 75.98
CA LEU A 397 -4.52 -14.04 75.88
C LEU A 397 -5.96 -13.51 76.03
N ARG A 398 -6.91 -13.98 75.22
CA ARG A 398 -8.32 -13.56 75.32
C ARG A 398 -8.94 -13.85 76.70
N LEU A 399 -8.61 -14.99 77.31
CA LEU A 399 -9.04 -15.30 78.68
C LEU A 399 -8.46 -14.30 79.69
N THR A 400 -7.18 -13.95 79.54
CA THR A 400 -6.53 -12.92 80.36
C THR A 400 -7.15 -11.55 80.14
N GLU A 401 -7.44 -11.14 78.90
CA GLU A 401 -8.11 -9.87 78.59
C GLU A 401 -9.52 -9.75 79.22
N VAL A 402 -10.25 -10.85 79.32
CA VAL A 402 -11.53 -10.92 80.03
C VAL A 402 -11.32 -10.85 81.54
N GLN A 403 -10.40 -11.66 82.08
CA GLN A 403 -10.13 -11.71 83.52
C GLN A 403 -9.55 -10.41 84.08
N THR A 404 -8.68 -9.70 83.33
CA THR A 404 -8.19 -8.37 83.73
C THR A 404 -9.31 -7.35 83.71
N ARG A 405 -10.19 -7.37 82.70
CA ARG A 405 -11.41 -6.54 82.67
C ARG A 405 -12.31 -6.79 83.86
N GLU A 406 -12.64 -8.05 84.15
CA GLU A 406 -13.48 -8.44 85.28
C GLU A 406 -12.86 -8.04 86.62
N ALA A 407 -11.56 -8.31 86.84
CA ALA A 407 -10.85 -7.96 88.07
C ALA A 407 -10.74 -6.43 88.27
N LEU A 408 -10.47 -5.67 87.21
CA LEU A 408 -10.36 -4.21 87.27
C LEU A 408 -11.73 -3.54 87.44
N LEU A 409 -12.81 -4.09 86.84
CA LEU A 409 -14.18 -3.66 87.11
C LEU A 409 -14.64 -4.01 88.54
N ALA A 410 -14.21 -5.15 89.09
CA ALA A 410 -14.49 -5.51 90.48
C ALA A 410 -13.76 -4.61 91.49
N LEU A 411 -12.54 -4.16 91.15
CA LEU A 411 -11.77 -3.20 91.97
C LEU A 411 -12.24 -1.74 91.79
N LEU A 412 -12.79 -1.38 90.62
CA LEU A 412 -13.24 -0.03 90.28
C LEU A 412 -14.64 -0.05 89.59
N PRO A 413 -15.73 -0.30 90.33
CA PRO A 413 -17.06 -0.52 89.75
C PRO A 413 -17.63 0.65 88.94
N GLU A 414 -17.17 1.88 89.21
CA GLU A 414 -17.61 3.11 88.53
C GLU A 414 -17.28 3.13 87.02
N LEU A 415 -16.37 2.27 86.55
CA LEU A 415 -15.94 2.18 85.15
C LEU A 415 -16.86 1.30 84.25
N SER A 416 -17.91 0.70 84.82
CA SER A 416 -18.77 -0.29 84.14
C SER A 416 -19.52 0.23 82.89
N ILE A 417 -19.59 1.55 82.69
CA ILE A 417 -20.34 2.18 81.58
C ILE A 417 -19.63 2.01 80.21
N LEU A 418 -18.33 1.69 80.19
CA LEU A 418 -17.50 1.66 78.97
C LEU A 418 -17.23 0.25 78.41
N ALA A 419 -17.96 -0.77 78.88
CA ALA A 419 -17.63 -2.19 78.70
C ALA A 419 -17.79 -2.77 77.26
N GLN A 420 -18.08 -1.96 76.24
CA GLN A 420 -18.42 -2.43 74.89
C GLN A 420 -17.40 -2.05 73.79
N GLN A 421 -16.25 -1.45 74.15
CA GLN A 421 -15.14 -1.09 73.24
C GLN A 421 -14.08 -2.21 73.13
N ASN A 422 -13.08 -2.09 72.24
CA ASN A 422 -11.98 -3.06 72.15
C ASN A 422 -11.07 -3.00 73.39
N TYR A 423 -10.29 -4.06 73.63
CA TYR A 423 -9.45 -4.18 74.83
C TYR A 423 -8.37 -3.09 74.93
N SER A 424 -7.72 -2.78 73.80
CA SER A 424 -6.73 -1.71 73.67
C SER A 424 -7.29 -0.32 73.98
N GLU A 425 -8.42 0.03 73.38
CA GLU A 425 -9.13 1.32 73.56
C GLU A 425 -9.55 1.51 75.02
N TRP A 426 -10.14 0.46 75.62
CA TRP A 426 -10.57 0.45 77.02
C TRP A 426 -9.38 0.58 78.00
N LEU A 427 -8.26 -0.11 77.76
CA LEU A 427 -7.04 0.06 78.57
C LEU A 427 -6.45 1.46 78.47
N GLN A 428 -6.59 2.13 77.32
CA GLN A 428 -6.06 3.48 77.13
C GLN A 428 -6.85 4.52 77.97
N GLU A 429 -8.19 4.44 78.00
CA GLU A 429 -9.00 5.27 78.90
C GLU A 429 -8.73 4.97 80.39
N LEU A 430 -8.54 3.69 80.74
CA LEU A 430 -8.17 3.29 82.11
C LEU A 430 -6.83 3.93 82.53
N LYS A 431 -5.85 3.97 81.63
CA LYS A 431 -4.53 4.55 81.86
C LYS A 431 -4.59 6.06 82.14
N GLU A 432 -5.50 6.78 81.51
CA GLU A 432 -5.68 8.22 81.75
C GLU A 432 -6.34 8.52 83.11
N LYS A 433 -7.28 7.67 83.55
CA LYS A 433 -8.11 7.90 84.74
C LYS A 433 -7.58 7.22 86.02
N GLY A 434 -6.80 6.13 85.87
CA GLY A 434 -6.26 5.28 86.93
C GLY A 434 -5.24 5.90 87.92
N PRO A 435 -4.38 6.87 87.56
CA PRO A 435 -3.37 7.42 88.48
C PRO A 435 -3.92 8.06 89.77
N THR A 436 -5.22 8.36 89.77
CA THR A 436 -5.94 8.96 90.90
C THR A 436 -6.14 8.02 92.10
N LEU A 437 -5.94 6.69 91.95
CA LEU A 437 -6.70 5.72 92.75
C LEU A 437 -5.96 4.85 93.79
N LEU A 438 -4.65 4.54 93.73
CA LEU A 438 -3.97 3.75 94.80
C LEU A 438 -2.43 3.87 94.86
N LYS A 439 -1.81 3.41 95.97
CA LYS A 439 -0.38 3.57 96.35
C LYS A 439 0.32 2.24 96.70
N GLN A 440 1.65 2.31 96.94
CA GLN A 440 2.65 1.23 96.86
C GLN A 440 2.73 0.18 98.02
N PRO A 441 3.40 -0.98 97.79
CA PRO A 441 3.60 -2.11 98.73
C PRO A 441 4.91 -2.00 99.57
N PRO A 442 5.34 -3.06 100.31
CA PRO A 442 6.57 -3.76 99.90
C PRO A 442 6.79 -5.26 100.30
N ALA A 443 7.49 -5.98 99.42
CA ALA A 443 8.67 -6.89 99.58
C ALA A 443 8.80 -8.06 100.62
N PRO A 444 9.65 -9.10 100.35
CA PRO A 444 9.82 -10.34 101.16
C PRO A 444 11.21 -10.48 101.85
N THR A 445 11.62 -11.72 102.22
CA THR A 445 12.94 -12.06 102.83
C THR A 445 13.46 -13.43 102.36
N GLU A 446 14.76 -13.70 102.49
CA GLU A 446 15.53 -14.74 101.76
C GLU A 446 15.56 -16.16 102.40
N PRO A 447 15.94 -17.22 101.62
CA PRO A 447 15.84 -18.64 102.03
C PRO A 447 17.18 -19.32 102.42
N SER A 448 17.15 -20.63 102.73
CA SER A 448 18.23 -21.38 103.42
C SER A 448 18.93 -22.47 102.58
N SER A 449 19.85 -23.24 103.18
CA SER A 449 20.79 -24.18 102.54
C SER A 449 20.18 -25.24 101.60
N ASP A 450 18.89 -25.52 101.69
CA ASP A 450 18.17 -26.41 100.75
C ASP A 450 18.11 -25.82 99.32
N LEU A 451 18.38 -24.51 99.18
CA LEU A 451 18.67 -23.85 97.91
C LEU A 451 19.96 -24.36 97.24
N ALA A 452 20.99 -24.75 97.98
CA ALA A 452 22.34 -24.90 97.41
C ALA A 452 22.52 -26.17 96.55
N SER A 453 21.75 -27.22 96.85
CA SER A 453 21.59 -28.40 95.97
C SER A 453 20.73 -28.05 94.76
N LYS A 454 19.56 -27.43 95.00
CA LYS A 454 18.62 -27.01 93.96
C LYS A 454 19.22 -25.98 92.99
N LEU A 455 20.16 -25.16 93.45
CA LEU A 455 20.93 -24.24 92.63
C LEU A 455 21.86 -25.00 91.67
N ARG A 456 22.51 -26.08 92.11
CA ARG A 456 23.37 -26.89 91.23
C ARG A 456 22.57 -27.71 90.23
N GLU A 457 21.44 -28.27 90.64
CA GLU A 457 20.47 -28.90 89.74
C GLU A 457 19.90 -27.88 88.73
N ALA A 458 19.69 -26.63 89.16
CA ALA A 458 19.32 -25.51 88.28
C ALA A 458 20.47 -25.09 87.35
N GLU A 459 21.73 -25.10 87.80
CA GLU A 459 22.92 -24.80 86.98
C GLU A 459 23.13 -25.87 85.90
N GLU A 460 22.99 -27.15 86.24
CA GLU A 460 23.09 -28.26 85.27
C GLU A 460 21.93 -28.24 84.26
N THR A 461 20.68 -28.03 84.71
CA THR A 461 19.54 -27.90 83.79
C THR A 461 19.56 -26.60 82.97
N GLN A 462 20.09 -25.51 83.51
CA GLN A 462 20.37 -24.28 82.77
C GLN A 462 21.44 -24.53 81.69
N SER A 463 22.48 -25.31 82.00
CA SER A 463 23.53 -25.67 81.04
C SER A 463 22.98 -26.51 79.87
N THR A 464 22.11 -27.49 80.15
CA THR A 464 21.45 -28.26 79.07
C THR A 464 20.46 -27.42 78.27
N LEU A 465 19.65 -26.58 78.92
CA LEU A 465 18.73 -25.67 78.22
C LEU A 465 19.47 -24.62 77.38
N GLN A 466 20.63 -24.15 77.84
CA GLN A 466 21.50 -23.27 77.06
C GLN A 466 22.05 -23.99 75.82
N ALA A 467 22.52 -25.23 75.95
CA ALA A 467 22.99 -26.03 74.82
C ALA A 467 21.87 -26.32 73.80
N GLU A 468 20.65 -26.61 74.25
CA GLU A 468 19.47 -26.71 73.38
C GLU A 468 19.17 -25.37 72.69
N CYS A 469 19.21 -24.24 73.42
CA CYS A 469 19.05 -22.91 72.83
C CYS A 469 20.12 -22.60 71.77
N ASP A 470 21.37 -23.04 71.96
CA ASP A 470 22.44 -22.86 70.98
C ASP A 470 22.27 -23.77 69.75
N GLN A 471 21.75 -24.99 69.92
CA GLN A 471 21.30 -25.80 68.76
C GLN A 471 20.14 -25.15 68.01
N TYR A 472 19.13 -24.62 68.70
CA TYR A 472 18.03 -23.89 68.06
C TYR A 472 18.53 -22.64 67.34
N ARG A 473 19.53 -21.91 67.87
CA ARG A 473 20.19 -20.79 67.18
C ARG A 473 20.90 -21.23 65.89
N SER A 474 21.61 -22.36 65.91
CA SER A 474 22.27 -22.90 64.70
C SER A 474 21.24 -23.26 63.62
N ILE A 475 20.23 -24.06 63.98
CA ILE A 475 19.17 -24.48 63.05
C ILE A 475 18.42 -23.26 62.49
N LEU A 476 18.13 -22.25 63.31
CA LEU A 476 17.51 -21.01 62.82
C LEU A 476 18.43 -20.29 61.83
N ALA A 477 19.71 -20.08 62.16
CA ALA A 477 20.67 -19.44 61.25
C ALA A 477 20.86 -20.20 59.92
N GLU A 478 20.84 -21.54 59.96
CA GLU A 478 20.88 -22.42 58.79
C GLU A 478 19.61 -22.28 57.93
N THR A 479 18.41 -22.26 58.55
CA THR A 479 17.15 -22.03 57.82
C THR A 479 17.03 -20.60 57.27
N GLU A 480 17.52 -19.59 57.98
CA GLU A 480 17.65 -18.22 57.46
C GLU A 480 18.67 -18.16 56.30
N GLY A 481 19.71 -18.98 56.31
CA GLY A 481 20.61 -19.18 55.18
C GLY A 481 19.84 -19.68 53.96
N MET A 482 19.24 -20.87 54.06
CA MET A 482 18.47 -21.50 52.98
C MET A 482 17.33 -20.61 52.45
N LEU A 483 16.65 -19.85 53.32
CA LEU A 483 15.61 -18.90 52.91
C LEU A 483 16.18 -17.70 52.12
N ARG A 484 17.37 -17.19 52.47
CA ARG A 484 18.04 -16.14 51.70
C ARG A 484 18.53 -16.64 50.34
N ASP A 485 19.08 -17.86 50.28
CA ASP A 485 19.51 -18.47 49.03
C ASP A 485 18.31 -18.76 48.11
N LEU A 486 17.19 -19.24 48.66
CA LEU A 486 15.94 -19.43 47.91
C LEU A 486 15.35 -18.10 47.43
N GLN A 487 15.31 -17.06 48.28
CA GLN A 487 14.88 -15.72 47.89
C GLN A 487 15.73 -15.19 46.74
N LYS A 488 17.06 -15.29 46.85
CA LYS A 488 18.01 -14.87 45.81
C LYS A 488 17.78 -15.63 44.51
N SER A 489 17.58 -16.95 44.56
CA SER A 489 17.27 -17.76 43.38
C SER A 489 15.97 -17.33 42.68
N VAL A 490 14.93 -16.98 43.46
CA VAL A 490 13.66 -16.48 42.92
C VAL A 490 13.82 -15.08 42.33
N GLU A 491 14.59 -14.18 42.96
CA GLU A 491 14.90 -12.85 42.43
C GLU A 491 15.75 -12.92 41.14
N GLU A 492 16.63 -13.92 41.00
CA GLU A 492 17.41 -14.19 39.79
C GLU A 492 16.53 -14.77 38.67
N GLU A 493 15.64 -15.74 38.97
CA GLU A 493 14.66 -16.22 37.99
C GLU A 493 13.69 -15.12 37.54
N GLU A 494 13.19 -14.28 38.44
CA GLU A 494 12.28 -13.19 38.10
C GLU A 494 12.96 -12.17 37.16
N GLN A 495 14.25 -11.89 37.36
CA GLN A 495 15.05 -11.08 36.43
C GLN A 495 15.19 -11.74 35.05
N VAL A 496 15.44 -13.05 34.99
CA VAL A 496 15.49 -13.81 33.72
C VAL A 496 14.13 -13.78 33.02
N TRP A 497 13.03 -13.92 33.74
CA TRP A 497 11.68 -13.83 33.17
C TRP A 497 11.33 -12.42 32.70
N ARG A 498 11.67 -11.37 33.47
CA ARG A 498 11.53 -9.96 33.01
C ARG A 498 12.33 -9.70 31.73
N ALA A 499 13.56 -10.22 31.62
CA ALA A 499 14.37 -10.09 30.40
C ALA A 499 13.76 -10.82 29.20
N LYS A 500 13.25 -12.05 29.40
CA LYS A 500 12.54 -12.82 28.36
C LYS A 500 11.26 -12.12 27.87
N VAL A 501 10.49 -11.53 28.79
CA VAL A 501 9.29 -10.75 28.45
C VAL A 501 9.66 -9.50 27.65
N GLY A 502 10.65 -8.72 28.10
CA GLY A 502 11.11 -7.54 27.37
C GLY A 502 11.59 -7.85 25.94
N ALA A 503 12.34 -8.94 25.75
CA ALA A 503 12.75 -9.39 24.42
C ALA A 503 11.56 -9.81 23.53
N ALA A 504 10.56 -10.47 24.11
CA ALA A 504 9.32 -10.83 23.39
C ALA A 504 8.47 -9.60 23.04
N GLU A 505 8.42 -8.58 23.91
CA GLU A 505 7.76 -7.30 23.64
C GLU A 505 8.48 -6.50 22.55
N GLU A 506 9.81 -6.53 22.50
CA GLU A 506 10.59 -5.94 21.41
C GLU A 506 10.32 -6.62 20.06
N GLU A 507 10.31 -7.95 19.98
CA GLU A 507 10.00 -8.67 18.73
C GLU A 507 8.52 -8.49 18.33
N LEU A 508 7.60 -8.41 19.30
CA LEU A 508 6.21 -8.03 19.03
C LEU A 508 6.11 -6.59 18.48
N GLN A 509 6.93 -5.65 18.96
CA GLN A 509 6.95 -4.29 18.46
C GLN A 509 7.59 -4.19 17.06
N LYS A 510 8.68 -4.93 16.80
CA LYS A 510 9.31 -5.05 15.47
C LYS A 510 8.32 -5.62 14.45
N SER A 511 7.62 -6.70 14.79
CA SER A 511 6.58 -7.29 13.93
C SER A 511 5.37 -6.38 13.72
N ARG A 512 4.95 -5.59 14.72
CA ARG A 512 3.92 -4.55 14.53
C ARG A 512 4.35 -3.44 13.57
N VAL A 513 5.63 -3.06 13.57
CA VAL A 513 6.17 -2.06 12.63
C VAL A 513 6.25 -2.62 11.20
N THR A 514 6.64 -3.90 11.03
CA THR A 514 6.64 -4.52 9.68
C THR A 514 5.25 -4.79 9.15
N VAL A 515 4.29 -5.18 10.00
CA VAL A 515 2.86 -5.29 9.61
C VAL A 515 2.34 -3.94 9.11
N LYS A 516 2.60 -2.83 9.81
CA LYS A 516 2.19 -1.49 9.33
C LYS A 516 2.79 -1.12 7.99
N HIS A 517 4.08 -1.38 7.76
CA HIS A 517 4.69 -1.15 6.45
C HIS A 517 4.06 -2.00 5.34
N LEU A 518 3.60 -3.22 5.65
CA LEU A 518 2.89 -4.07 4.72
C LEU A 518 1.45 -3.58 4.47
N GLU A 519 0.76 -3.08 5.49
CA GLU A 519 -0.56 -2.43 5.38
C GLU A 519 -0.48 -1.18 4.49
N GLU A 520 0.50 -0.30 4.74
CA GLU A 520 0.77 0.91 3.94
C GLU A 520 1.14 0.57 2.49
N ALA A 521 1.96 -0.48 2.28
CA ALA A 521 2.31 -0.95 0.94
C ALA A 521 1.10 -1.57 0.20
N VAL A 522 0.23 -2.31 0.89
CA VAL A 522 -1.02 -2.84 0.33
C VAL A 522 -1.98 -1.71 -0.03
N GLU A 523 -2.12 -0.68 0.79
CA GLU A 523 -2.99 0.46 0.48
C GLU A 523 -2.49 1.25 -0.73
N LYS A 524 -1.17 1.45 -0.84
CA LYS A 524 -0.54 2.04 -2.03
C LYS A 524 -0.78 1.19 -3.28
N LEU A 525 -0.67 -0.14 -3.19
CA LEU A 525 -0.95 -1.04 -4.31
C LEU A 525 -2.42 -1.07 -4.71
N LYS A 526 -3.38 -0.87 -3.79
CA LYS A 526 -4.80 -0.65 -4.13
C LYS A 526 -4.98 0.63 -4.93
N GLY A 527 -4.42 1.75 -4.48
CA GLY A 527 -4.52 3.03 -5.21
C GLY A 527 -3.89 2.96 -6.60
N GLU A 528 -2.77 2.25 -6.74
CA GLU A 528 -2.16 1.96 -8.05
C GLU A 528 -3.08 1.08 -8.93
N LEU A 529 -3.71 0.04 -8.37
CA LEU A 529 -4.68 -0.80 -9.08
C LEU A 529 -5.93 -0.02 -9.51
N GLU A 530 -6.51 0.80 -8.64
CA GLU A 530 -7.66 1.67 -8.96
C GLU A 530 -7.32 2.66 -10.07
N SER A 531 -6.11 3.24 -10.07
CA SER A 531 -5.64 4.09 -11.17
C SER A 531 -5.43 3.30 -12.47
N SER A 532 -4.99 2.04 -12.39
CA SER A 532 -4.86 1.15 -13.54
C SER A 532 -6.22 0.75 -14.13
N ASP A 533 -7.23 0.52 -13.27
CA ASP A 533 -8.60 0.25 -13.68
C ASP A 533 -9.22 1.47 -14.39
N GLN A 534 -9.04 2.69 -13.85
CA GLN A 534 -9.47 3.94 -14.50
C GLN A 534 -8.80 4.13 -15.88
N VAL A 535 -7.48 3.92 -15.98
CA VAL A 535 -6.77 4.00 -17.27
C VAL A 535 -7.28 2.94 -18.26
N ARG A 536 -7.59 1.73 -17.80
CA ARG A 536 -8.17 0.67 -18.64
C ARG A 536 -9.58 1.01 -19.12
N GLU A 537 -10.41 1.62 -18.29
CA GLU A 537 -11.74 2.12 -18.68
C GLU A 537 -11.62 3.25 -19.71
N HIS A 538 -10.74 4.23 -19.51
CA HIS A 538 -10.48 5.26 -20.50
C HIS A 538 -9.94 4.70 -21.83
N THR A 539 -9.07 3.70 -21.78
CA THR A 539 -8.55 3.01 -22.99
C THR A 539 -9.68 2.29 -23.72
N SER A 540 -10.52 1.52 -23.01
CA SER A 540 -11.64 0.80 -23.62
C SER A 540 -12.70 1.72 -24.23
N ASN A 541 -12.95 2.89 -23.62
CA ASN A 541 -13.83 3.91 -24.18
C ASN A 541 -13.25 4.52 -25.48
N LEU A 542 -11.94 4.81 -25.51
CA LEU A 542 -11.25 5.28 -26.72
C LEU A 542 -11.20 4.21 -27.83
N GLU A 543 -11.00 2.94 -27.48
CA GLU A 543 -11.08 1.81 -28.41
C GLU A 543 -12.48 1.68 -29.01
N ALA A 544 -13.54 1.79 -28.20
CA ALA A 544 -14.93 1.74 -28.67
C ALA A 544 -15.31 2.93 -29.56
N GLU A 545 -14.77 4.13 -29.27
CA GLU A 545 -14.97 5.30 -30.13
C GLU A 545 -14.20 5.19 -31.45
N LEU A 546 -12.95 4.68 -31.43
CA LEU A 546 -12.19 4.37 -32.63
C LEU A 546 -12.87 3.30 -33.50
N GLU A 547 -13.37 2.21 -32.90
CA GLU A 547 -14.11 1.16 -33.61
C GLU A 547 -15.38 1.73 -34.28
N LYS A 548 -16.12 2.59 -33.58
CA LYS A 548 -17.28 3.33 -34.11
C LYS A 548 -16.88 4.25 -35.27
N HIS A 549 -15.76 4.96 -35.18
CA HIS A 549 -15.26 5.80 -36.28
C HIS A 549 -14.79 4.97 -37.49
N MET A 550 -14.11 3.83 -37.28
CA MET A 550 -13.75 2.89 -38.34
C MET A 550 -14.99 2.30 -39.01
N ALA A 551 -15.99 1.90 -38.24
CA ALA A 551 -17.27 1.40 -38.76
C ALA A 551 -17.99 2.46 -39.60
N ALA A 552 -18.08 3.70 -39.13
CA ALA A 552 -18.68 4.82 -39.86
C ALA A 552 -17.92 5.10 -41.18
N ALA A 553 -16.60 5.26 -41.13
CA ALA A 553 -15.78 5.48 -42.32
C ALA A 553 -15.89 4.31 -43.32
N SER A 554 -15.98 3.07 -42.83
CA SER A 554 -16.20 1.90 -43.70
C SER A 554 -17.56 1.91 -44.39
N ALA A 555 -18.61 2.40 -43.72
CA ALA A 555 -19.95 2.54 -44.28
C ALA A 555 -20.01 3.67 -45.33
N GLU A 556 -19.32 4.79 -45.07
CA GLU A 556 -19.13 5.87 -46.06
C GLU A 556 -18.37 5.36 -47.29
N CYS A 557 -17.26 4.64 -47.11
CA CYS A 557 -16.52 4.02 -48.22
C CYS A 557 -17.38 3.03 -49.02
N GLN A 558 -18.23 2.25 -48.36
CA GLN A 558 -19.21 1.39 -49.06
C GLN A 558 -20.28 2.18 -49.80
N ASN A 559 -20.68 3.36 -49.33
CA ASN A 559 -21.66 4.21 -50.01
C ASN A 559 -21.03 4.90 -51.23
N TYR A 560 -19.85 5.50 -51.09
CA TYR A 560 -19.08 6.03 -52.22
C TYR A 560 -18.79 4.93 -53.27
N ALA A 561 -18.51 3.69 -52.87
CA ALA A 561 -18.35 2.58 -53.81
C ALA A 561 -19.63 2.25 -54.60
N LYS A 562 -20.82 2.33 -53.96
CA LYS A 562 -22.12 2.16 -54.64
C LYS A 562 -22.42 3.33 -55.59
N GLU A 563 -22.15 4.56 -55.16
CA GLU A 563 -22.34 5.77 -55.98
C GLU A 563 -21.43 5.76 -57.21
N VAL A 564 -20.14 5.43 -57.05
CA VAL A 564 -19.19 5.26 -58.15
C VAL A 564 -19.61 4.13 -59.09
N ALA A 565 -20.21 3.04 -58.58
CA ALA A 565 -20.76 1.98 -59.42
C ALA A 565 -21.99 2.45 -60.23
N GLY A 566 -22.91 3.19 -59.60
CA GLY A 566 -24.08 3.78 -60.28
C GLY A 566 -23.70 4.81 -61.35
N LEU A 567 -22.74 5.69 -61.05
CA LEU A 567 -22.20 6.65 -62.02
C LEU A 567 -21.51 5.96 -63.20
N ARG A 568 -20.79 4.85 -62.97
CA ARG A 568 -20.22 4.02 -64.05
C ARG A 568 -21.30 3.35 -64.90
N GLN A 569 -22.40 2.91 -64.31
CA GLN A 569 -23.54 2.37 -65.07
C GLN A 569 -24.19 3.45 -65.93
N LEU A 570 -24.50 4.63 -65.39
CA LEU A 570 -25.05 5.77 -66.15
C LEU A 570 -24.11 6.24 -67.27
N LEU A 571 -22.79 6.18 -67.05
CA LEU A 571 -21.80 6.47 -68.09
C LEU A 571 -21.83 5.41 -69.21
N LEU A 572 -21.95 4.12 -68.89
CA LEU A 572 -22.10 3.05 -69.88
C LEU A 572 -23.41 3.16 -70.66
N GLU A 573 -24.52 3.49 -70.00
CA GLU A 573 -25.82 3.71 -70.63
C GLU A 573 -25.79 4.94 -71.57
N SER A 574 -25.21 6.06 -71.13
CA SER A 574 -25.04 7.24 -71.99
C SER A 574 -24.08 7.01 -73.17
N GLN A 575 -23.01 6.24 -72.99
CA GLN A 575 -22.12 5.81 -74.08
C GLN A 575 -22.88 4.94 -75.10
N SER A 576 -23.69 3.98 -74.63
CA SER A 576 -24.51 3.14 -75.51
C SER A 576 -25.58 3.93 -76.26
N GLN A 577 -26.18 4.95 -75.63
CA GLN A 577 -27.13 5.87 -76.29
C GLN A 577 -26.42 6.75 -77.33
N LEU A 578 -25.23 7.26 -77.01
CA LEU A 578 -24.40 8.07 -77.91
C LEU A 578 -23.97 7.27 -79.15
N ASP A 579 -23.55 6.01 -78.98
CA ASP A 579 -23.13 5.17 -80.10
C ASP A 579 -24.31 4.67 -80.94
N ALA A 580 -25.48 4.46 -80.34
CA ALA A 580 -26.73 4.26 -81.09
C ALA A 580 -27.11 5.51 -81.90
N ALA A 581 -27.03 6.70 -81.31
CA ALA A 581 -27.29 7.97 -82.00
C ALA A 581 -26.30 8.24 -83.14
N LYS A 582 -25.01 7.94 -82.97
CA LYS A 582 -24.01 7.97 -84.06
C LYS A 582 -24.36 7.01 -85.18
N SER A 583 -24.76 5.77 -84.86
CA SER A 583 -25.16 4.78 -85.87
C SER A 583 -26.39 5.24 -86.65
N GLU A 584 -27.37 5.85 -85.99
CA GLU A 584 -28.56 6.40 -86.65
C GLU A 584 -28.24 7.62 -87.53
N ALA A 585 -27.40 8.54 -87.03
CA ALA A 585 -26.91 9.67 -87.81
C ALA A 585 -26.08 9.23 -89.04
N GLN A 586 -25.33 8.13 -88.93
CA GLN A 586 -24.62 7.55 -90.08
C GLN A 586 -25.60 7.00 -91.11
N LYS A 587 -26.62 6.21 -90.70
CA LYS A 587 -27.67 5.74 -91.64
C LYS A 587 -28.35 6.91 -92.35
N GLN A 588 -28.73 7.95 -91.61
CA GLN A 588 -29.36 9.14 -92.18
C GLN A 588 -28.42 9.88 -93.13
N SER A 589 -27.12 9.91 -92.85
CA SER A 589 -26.11 10.43 -93.78
C SER A 589 -25.98 9.58 -95.05
N ASP A 590 -26.04 8.25 -94.93
CA ASP A 590 -25.95 7.31 -96.06
C ASP A 590 -27.23 7.36 -96.92
N GLU A 591 -28.40 7.47 -96.30
CA GLU A 591 -29.70 7.71 -96.96
C GLU A 591 -29.73 9.08 -97.65
N LEU A 592 -29.25 10.15 -97.01
CA LEU A 592 -29.11 11.46 -97.63
C LEU A 592 -28.10 11.46 -98.79
N ALA A 593 -27.03 10.67 -98.71
CA ALA A 593 -26.09 10.47 -99.81
C ALA A 593 -26.75 9.73 -100.99
N LEU A 594 -27.54 8.68 -100.72
CA LEU A 594 -28.30 7.94 -101.72
C LEU A 594 -29.36 8.83 -102.39
N VAL A 595 -30.10 9.64 -101.63
CA VAL A 595 -31.07 10.62 -102.16
C VAL A 595 -30.36 11.68 -103.00
N ARG A 596 -29.19 12.18 -102.57
CA ARG A 596 -28.37 13.10 -103.39
C ARG A 596 -27.88 12.45 -104.68
N GLN A 597 -27.48 11.17 -104.64
CA GLN A 597 -27.12 10.42 -105.84
C GLN A 597 -28.32 10.31 -106.78
N GLN A 598 -29.48 9.85 -106.31
CA GLN A 598 -30.71 9.74 -107.10
C GLN A 598 -31.15 11.08 -107.70
N LEU A 599 -31.05 12.19 -106.94
CA LEU A 599 -31.30 13.53 -107.45
C LEU A 599 -30.27 13.95 -108.51
N SER A 600 -29.01 13.55 -108.38
CA SER A 600 -27.97 13.82 -109.40
C SER A 600 -28.15 12.99 -110.67
N GLU A 601 -28.58 11.73 -110.55
CA GLU A 601 -28.92 10.84 -111.67
C GLU A 601 -30.19 11.34 -112.38
N MET A 602 -31.22 11.73 -111.63
CA MET A 602 -32.42 12.36 -112.19
C MET A 602 -32.09 13.70 -112.87
N LYS A 603 -31.18 14.49 -112.30
CA LYS A 603 -30.68 15.72 -112.92
C LYS A 603 -29.91 15.43 -114.22
N SER A 604 -29.04 14.42 -114.26
CA SER A 604 -28.35 14.07 -115.51
C SER A 604 -29.31 13.54 -116.57
N HIS A 605 -30.33 12.76 -116.20
CA HIS A 605 -31.39 12.35 -117.13
C HIS A 605 -32.20 13.54 -117.70
N VAL A 606 -32.27 14.67 -116.99
CA VAL A 606 -32.86 15.93 -117.49
C VAL A 606 -31.88 16.72 -118.34
N GLU A 607 -30.58 16.73 -118.01
CA GLU A 607 -29.54 17.47 -118.75
C GLU A 607 -29.07 16.75 -120.04
N ASP A 608 -29.07 15.41 -120.07
CA ASP A 608 -28.81 14.58 -121.26
C ASP A 608 -30.05 14.44 -122.18
N GLY A 609 -31.23 14.89 -121.72
CA GLY A 609 -32.53 14.58 -122.33
C GLY A 609 -32.93 15.40 -123.56
N ASP A 610 -32.17 16.42 -123.95
CA ASP A 610 -32.66 17.50 -124.84
C ASP A 610 -31.95 17.63 -126.21
N ILE A 611 -31.69 16.50 -126.89
CA ILE A 611 -31.48 16.45 -128.35
C ILE A 611 -32.14 15.21 -128.99
N ALA A 612 -33.44 15.26 -129.28
CA ALA A 612 -34.09 14.69 -130.50
C ALA A 612 -35.63 14.79 -130.43
N ALA A 613 -36.28 15.26 -131.49
CA ALA A 613 -37.69 15.66 -131.45
C ALA A 613 -38.70 14.58 -131.92
N ALA A 614 -39.90 14.65 -131.31
CA ALA A 614 -41.22 14.36 -131.91
C ALA A 614 -41.67 12.88 -132.11
N PRO A 615 -42.99 12.61 -132.28
CA PRO A 615 -44.11 13.14 -131.47
C PRO A 615 -45.25 12.13 -131.14
N ALA A 616 -46.19 12.60 -130.30
CA ALA A 616 -47.63 12.25 -130.27
C ALA A 616 -48.12 10.90 -129.68
N SER A 617 -48.41 10.90 -128.37
CA SER A 617 -49.77 10.64 -127.87
C SER A 617 -49.94 11.17 -126.42
N SER A 618 -51.16 11.53 -126.03
CA SER A 618 -51.53 12.14 -124.73
C SER A 618 -52.81 11.43 -124.20
N PRO A 619 -53.34 11.72 -122.98
CA PRO A 619 -52.87 12.64 -121.93
C PRO A 619 -52.85 12.06 -120.49
N GLU A 620 -52.21 12.75 -119.53
CA GLU A 620 -52.84 13.29 -118.30
C GLU A 620 -51.83 14.07 -117.41
N ALA A 621 -52.36 14.84 -116.45
CA ALA A 621 -51.66 15.49 -115.31
C ALA A 621 -50.49 16.48 -115.60
N SER A 622 -50.87 17.70 -115.98
CA SER A 622 -50.36 19.01 -115.51
C SER A 622 -48.89 19.16 -115.02
N PRO A 623 -48.07 20.01 -115.66
CA PRO A 623 -46.87 20.55 -115.01
C PRO A 623 -47.30 21.56 -113.92
N ALA A 624 -46.90 21.30 -112.67
CA ALA A 624 -46.98 22.31 -111.62
C ALA A 624 -45.79 23.25 -111.75
N GLU A 625 -45.99 24.42 -112.39
CA GLU A 625 -45.08 25.54 -112.28
C GLU A 625 -44.89 25.86 -110.78
N GLN A 626 -43.67 25.68 -110.26
CA GLN A 626 -43.37 26.12 -108.90
C GLN A 626 -43.32 27.64 -108.90
N ASP A 627 -44.43 28.25 -108.48
CA ASP A 627 -44.58 29.69 -108.32
C ASP A 627 -43.35 30.25 -107.56
N PRO A 628 -42.63 31.24 -108.10
CA PRO A 628 -41.50 31.86 -107.40
C PRO A 628 -41.88 32.41 -106.01
N VAL A 629 -43.17 32.72 -105.76
CA VAL A 629 -43.68 33.05 -104.43
C VAL A 629 -43.62 31.85 -103.48
N GLN A 630 -43.91 30.64 -103.94
CA GLN A 630 -43.84 29.43 -103.10
C GLN A 630 -42.39 29.05 -102.76
N LEU A 631 -41.48 29.14 -103.73
CA LEU A 631 -40.05 28.95 -103.50
C LEU A 631 -39.50 30.03 -102.55
N LYS A 632 -39.89 31.31 -102.71
CA LYS A 632 -39.51 32.38 -101.79
C LYS A 632 -40.05 32.14 -100.38
N MET A 633 -41.29 31.68 -100.24
CA MET A 633 -41.90 31.35 -98.94
C MET A 633 -41.29 30.09 -98.29
N GLN A 634 -40.60 29.23 -99.06
CA GLN A 634 -39.75 28.17 -98.52
C GLN A 634 -38.38 28.71 -98.10
N LEU A 635 -37.78 29.59 -98.92
CA LEU A 635 -36.51 30.26 -98.60
C LEU A 635 -36.60 31.05 -97.30
N GLU A 636 -37.61 31.92 -97.17
CA GLU A 636 -37.90 32.72 -95.97
C GLU A 636 -38.11 31.85 -94.71
N ARG A 637 -38.66 30.62 -94.86
CA ARG A 637 -38.75 29.67 -93.75
C ARG A 637 -37.40 29.02 -93.43
N THR A 638 -36.60 28.66 -94.43
CA THR A 638 -35.26 28.12 -94.18
C THR A 638 -34.30 29.17 -93.62
N GLU A 639 -34.44 30.43 -94.00
CA GLU A 639 -33.70 31.56 -93.43
C GLU A 639 -34.09 31.77 -91.97
N ALA A 640 -35.38 31.78 -91.63
CA ALA A 640 -35.84 31.86 -90.23
C ALA A 640 -35.36 30.68 -89.37
N ILE A 641 -35.36 29.44 -89.90
CA ILE A 641 -34.82 28.27 -89.21
C ILE A 641 -33.29 28.38 -89.04
N LEU A 642 -32.58 28.94 -90.02
CA LEU A 642 -31.14 29.17 -89.94
C LEU A 642 -30.80 30.26 -88.91
N GLU A 643 -31.61 31.30 -88.78
CA GLU A 643 -31.48 32.33 -87.73
C GLU A 643 -31.76 31.76 -86.33
N ASP A 644 -32.80 30.93 -86.17
CA ASP A 644 -33.06 30.21 -84.91
C ASP A 644 -31.92 29.25 -84.56
N GLU A 645 -31.38 28.48 -85.51
CA GLU A 645 -30.17 27.68 -85.29
C GLU A 645 -28.95 28.53 -84.95
N GLN A 646 -28.77 29.68 -85.60
CA GLN A 646 -27.63 30.56 -85.37
C GLN A 646 -27.68 31.22 -83.98
N THR A 647 -28.86 31.62 -83.50
CA THR A 647 -29.04 32.12 -82.13
C THR A 647 -28.87 31.01 -81.08
N GLN A 648 -29.34 29.78 -81.35
CA GLN A 648 -29.08 28.62 -80.48
C GLN A 648 -27.58 28.29 -80.40
N ARG A 649 -26.86 28.31 -81.54
CA ARG A 649 -25.40 28.13 -81.58
C ARG A 649 -24.67 29.23 -80.81
N GLN A 650 -25.07 30.50 -80.94
CA GLN A 650 -24.51 31.60 -80.14
C GLN A 650 -24.74 31.41 -78.64
N LYS A 651 -25.92 30.94 -78.23
CA LYS A 651 -26.25 30.64 -76.84
C LYS A 651 -25.41 29.50 -76.27
N LEU A 652 -25.24 28.41 -77.04
CA LEU A 652 -24.37 27.29 -76.67
C LEU A 652 -22.89 27.70 -76.57
N THR A 653 -22.40 28.60 -77.44
CA THR A 653 -21.04 29.15 -77.31
C THR A 653 -20.88 29.94 -76.02
N ALA A 654 -21.85 30.79 -75.65
CA ALA A 654 -21.80 31.55 -74.41
C ALA A 654 -21.85 30.64 -73.16
N GLU A 655 -22.69 29.61 -73.17
CA GLU A 655 -22.75 28.60 -72.10
C GLU A 655 -21.45 27.79 -71.99
N PHE A 656 -20.77 27.52 -73.12
CA PHE A 656 -19.45 26.89 -73.13
C PHE A 656 -18.36 27.82 -72.57
N GLU A 657 -18.37 29.12 -72.90
CA GLU A 657 -17.43 30.10 -72.34
C GLU A 657 -17.64 30.31 -70.82
N GLU A 658 -18.89 30.29 -70.35
CA GLU A 658 -19.21 30.33 -68.91
C GLU A 658 -18.76 29.04 -68.19
N ALA A 659 -18.94 27.87 -68.80
CA ALA A 659 -18.42 26.61 -68.28
C ALA A 659 -16.88 26.58 -68.25
N GLN A 660 -16.22 27.08 -69.31
CA GLN A 660 -14.76 27.14 -69.40
C GLN A 660 -14.15 28.10 -68.37
N THR A 661 -14.72 29.30 -68.21
CA THR A 661 -14.26 30.26 -67.20
C THR A 661 -14.52 29.76 -65.78
N SER A 662 -15.61 29.01 -65.55
CA SER A 662 -15.86 28.33 -64.27
C SER A 662 -14.85 27.22 -64.00
N ALA A 663 -14.48 26.41 -65.01
CA ALA A 663 -13.44 25.40 -64.90
C ALA A 663 -12.06 26.02 -64.59
N CYS A 664 -11.70 27.14 -65.23
CA CYS A 664 -10.47 27.87 -64.92
C CYS A 664 -10.45 28.38 -63.46
N ARG A 665 -11.56 28.89 -62.92
CA ARG A 665 -11.65 29.28 -61.50
C ARG A 665 -11.46 28.10 -60.55
N LEU A 666 -12.10 26.97 -60.83
CA LEU A 666 -11.93 25.74 -60.04
C LEU A 666 -10.49 25.21 -60.13
N GLN A 667 -9.83 25.35 -61.27
CA GLN A 667 -8.41 25.00 -61.41
C GLN A 667 -7.50 25.97 -60.63
N GLU A 668 -7.76 27.28 -60.66
CA GLU A 668 -7.07 28.23 -59.80
C GLU A 668 -7.29 27.95 -58.31
N GLU A 669 -8.49 27.54 -57.90
CA GLU A 669 -8.79 27.16 -56.51
C GLU A 669 -8.10 25.86 -56.11
N LEU A 670 -8.03 24.86 -56.99
CA LEU A 670 -7.22 23.65 -56.78
C LEU A 670 -5.72 23.95 -56.73
N GLU A 671 -5.21 24.91 -57.50
CA GLU A 671 -3.81 25.35 -57.42
C GLU A 671 -3.54 26.19 -56.17
N LYS A 672 -4.50 27.01 -55.71
CA LYS A 672 -4.45 27.70 -54.40
C LYS A 672 -4.46 26.70 -53.24
N LEU A 673 -5.28 25.65 -53.30
CA LEU A 673 -5.28 24.57 -52.30
C LEU A 673 -3.99 23.73 -52.35
N ARG A 674 -3.44 23.46 -53.54
CA ARG A 674 -2.15 22.77 -53.74
C ARG A 674 -0.93 23.61 -53.34
N THR A 675 -1.07 24.93 -53.26
CA THR A 675 -0.01 25.84 -52.74
C THR A 675 -0.22 26.25 -51.29
N ALA A 676 -1.42 26.05 -50.73
CA ALA A 676 -1.74 26.24 -49.32
C ALA A 676 -1.38 25.04 -48.43
N GLY A 677 -0.82 23.96 -48.98
CA GLY A 677 -0.21 22.89 -48.20
C GLY A 677 0.78 22.04 -49.01
N PRO A 678 1.91 21.61 -48.41
CA PRO A 678 2.29 21.74 -47.00
C PRO A 678 3.28 22.90 -46.74
N LEU A 679 3.31 23.42 -45.50
CA LEU A 679 4.50 24.13 -44.98
C LEU A 679 5.57 23.08 -44.58
N GLU A 680 6.08 22.37 -45.59
CA GLU A 680 6.90 21.16 -45.46
C GLU A 680 8.33 21.39 -44.91
N SER A 681 8.57 22.55 -44.28
CA SER A 681 9.80 22.91 -43.57
C SER A 681 9.64 23.07 -42.05
N SER A 682 8.48 23.48 -41.55
CA SER A 682 8.27 23.70 -40.11
C SER A 682 7.76 22.44 -39.42
N GLU A 683 6.70 21.83 -39.97
CA GLU A 683 6.08 20.63 -39.41
C GLU A 683 6.99 19.41 -39.54
N THR A 684 7.81 19.34 -40.58
CA THR A 684 8.82 18.29 -40.79
C THR A 684 9.99 18.42 -39.83
N GLU A 685 10.46 19.64 -39.55
CA GLU A 685 11.53 19.89 -38.59
C GLU A 685 11.06 19.62 -37.15
N GLU A 686 9.84 20.06 -36.79
CA GLU A 686 9.21 19.73 -35.50
C GLU A 686 8.95 18.22 -35.35
N ALA A 687 8.43 17.55 -36.38
CA ALA A 687 8.26 16.09 -36.39
C ALA A 687 9.60 15.34 -36.25
N SER A 688 10.67 15.87 -36.84
CA SER A 688 12.02 15.31 -36.68
C SER A 688 12.53 15.45 -35.25
N GLN A 689 12.30 16.59 -34.60
CA GLN A 689 12.67 16.83 -33.20
C GLN A 689 11.84 15.98 -32.23
N LEU A 690 10.53 15.81 -32.50
CA LEU A 690 9.65 14.92 -31.73
C LEU A 690 10.09 13.46 -31.89
N LYS A 691 10.47 13.04 -33.09
CA LYS A 691 11.00 11.68 -33.35
C LYS A 691 12.34 11.45 -32.64
N GLU A 692 13.24 12.43 -32.66
CA GLU A 692 14.53 12.33 -31.95
C GLU A 692 14.35 12.30 -30.42
N ARG A 693 13.38 13.07 -29.88
CA ARG A 693 12.98 12.98 -28.46
C ARG A 693 12.40 11.61 -28.12
N LEU A 694 11.50 11.08 -28.96
CA LEU A 694 10.90 9.76 -28.79
C LEU A 694 11.94 8.61 -28.85
N GLU A 695 12.97 8.73 -29.69
CA GLU A 695 14.08 7.75 -29.73
C GLU A 695 14.99 7.87 -28.50
N LYS A 696 15.28 9.09 -28.01
CA LYS A 696 15.99 9.31 -26.74
C LYS A 696 15.20 8.75 -25.55
N GLU A 697 13.90 8.97 -25.50
CA GLU A 697 13.00 8.46 -24.47
C GLU A 697 12.91 6.93 -24.50
N LYS A 698 12.63 6.31 -25.66
CA LYS A 698 12.66 4.85 -25.83
C LYS A 698 13.98 4.23 -25.40
N LYS A 699 15.11 4.91 -25.65
CA LYS A 699 16.43 4.47 -25.19
C LYS A 699 16.54 4.55 -23.67
N LEU A 700 16.12 5.65 -23.03
CA LEU A 700 16.07 5.77 -21.57
C LEU A 700 15.15 4.71 -20.94
N THR A 701 13.98 4.44 -21.51
CA THR A 701 13.08 3.36 -21.04
C THR A 701 13.74 1.97 -21.17
N SER A 702 14.48 1.72 -22.26
CA SER A 702 15.21 0.47 -22.47
C SER A 702 16.38 0.30 -21.49
N ASP A 703 17.14 1.37 -21.24
CA ASP A 703 18.25 1.36 -20.29
C ASP A 703 17.76 1.29 -18.82
N LEU A 704 16.63 1.94 -18.50
CA LEU A 704 15.92 1.77 -17.22
C LEU A 704 15.37 0.35 -17.06
N GLY A 705 14.77 -0.25 -18.10
CA GLY A 705 14.32 -1.64 -18.08
C GLY A 705 15.47 -2.62 -17.85
N ARG A 706 16.63 -2.37 -18.48
CA ARG A 706 17.87 -3.13 -18.27
C ARG A 706 18.42 -2.97 -16.85
N ALA A 707 18.35 -1.76 -16.29
CA ALA A 707 18.75 -1.48 -14.91
C ALA A 707 17.80 -2.16 -13.90
N ALA A 708 16.49 -2.11 -14.14
CA ALA A 708 15.47 -2.77 -13.32
C ALA A 708 15.63 -4.30 -13.34
N ALA A 709 15.83 -4.90 -14.52
CA ALA A 709 16.11 -6.34 -14.64
C ALA A 709 17.38 -6.73 -13.86
N LYS A 710 18.45 -5.93 -13.94
CA LYS A 710 19.71 -6.18 -13.21
C LYS A 710 19.58 -5.98 -11.70
N LEU A 711 18.75 -5.03 -11.26
CA LEU A 711 18.37 -4.89 -9.84
C LEU A 711 17.56 -6.08 -9.37
N GLN A 712 16.59 -6.57 -10.16
CA GLN A 712 15.77 -7.74 -9.84
C GLN A 712 16.60 -9.03 -9.77
N GLU A 713 17.59 -9.18 -10.66
CA GLU A 713 18.57 -10.27 -10.63
C GLU A 713 19.43 -10.22 -9.35
N LEU A 714 19.96 -9.05 -8.99
CA LEU A 714 20.67 -8.85 -7.72
C LEU A 714 19.79 -9.11 -6.49
N LEU A 715 18.52 -8.70 -6.51
CA LEU A 715 17.56 -8.93 -5.42
C LEU A 715 17.24 -10.43 -5.29
N LYS A 716 17.16 -11.16 -6.40
CA LYS A 716 17.04 -12.62 -6.39
C LYS A 716 18.30 -13.28 -5.85
N MET A 717 19.50 -12.82 -6.23
CA MET A 717 20.76 -13.33 -5.68
C MET A 717 20.88 -13.09 -4.17
N THR A 718 20.48 -11.93 -3.65
CA THR A 718 20.51 -11.67 -2.20
C THR A 718 19.42 -12.43 -1.44
N GLN A 719 18.24 -12.66 -2.04
CA GLN A 719 17.24 -13.57 -1.49
C GLN A 719 17.75 -15.03 -1.44
N GLU A 720 18.43 -15.50 -2.49
CA GLU A 720 19.06 -16.82 -2.50
C GLU A 720 20.21 -16.95 -1.49
N GLN A 721 21.02 -15.90 -1.29
CA GLN A 721 22.02 -15.86 -0.21
C GLN A 721 21.36 -15.88 1.17
N LEU A 722 20.34 -15.05 1.40
CA LEU A 722 19.63 -15.00 2.68
C LEU A 722 18.91 -16.32 3.01
N ALA A 723 18.41 -17.04 1.99
CA ALA A 723 17.88 -18.39 2.16
C ALA A 723 18.98 -19.38 2.58
N ARG A 724 20.13 -19.39 1.89
CA ARG A 724 21.28 -20.24 2.25
C ARG A 724 21.82 -19.90 3.64
N GLU A 725 21.90 -18.63 4.01
CA GLU A 725 22.30 -18.18 5.34
C GLU A 725 21.32 -18.68 6.41
N LYS A 726 20.01 -18.57 6.19
CA LYS A 726 18.99 -19.14 7.08
C LYS A 726 19.10 -20.65 7.22
N ASP A 727 19.36 -21.39 6.13
CA ASP A 727 19.58 -22.84 6.19
C ASP A 727 20.88 -23.20 6.93
N THR A 728 21.96 -22.40 6.79
CA THR A 728 23.18 -22.58 7.60
C THR A 728 22.98 -22.23 9.08
N VAL A 729 22.23 -21.17 9.40
CA VAL A 729 21.88 -20.82 10.79
C VAL A 729 21.02 -21.91 11.40
N LYS A 730 20.03 -22.43 10.67
CA LYS A 730 19.17 -23.53 11.14
C LYS A 730 19.95 -24.83 11.34
N THR A 731 20.87 -25.18 10.44
CA THR A 731 21.71 -26.37 10.63
C THR A 731 22.78 -26.19 11.71
N LEU A 732 23.21 -24.95 12.00
CA LEU A 732 24.03 -24.64 13.18
C LEU A 732 23.21 -24.70 14.47
N GLN A 733 21.93 -24.28 14.48
CA GLN A 733 21.01 -24.45 15.61
C GLN A 733 20.72 -25.94 15.88
N GLU A 734 20.39 -26.72 14.84
CA GLU A 734 20.20 -28.17 14.93
C GLU A 734 21.47 -28.94 15.29
N GLN A 735 22.65 -28.33 15.15
CA GLN A 735 23.92 -28.83 15.69
C GLN A 735 24.12 -28.40 17.14
N LEU A 736 23.77 -27.16 17.51
CA LEU A 736 23.84 -26.65 18.88
C LEU A 736 22.95 -27.47 19.82
N GLU A 737 21.67 -27.65 19.46
CA GLU A 737 20.71 -28.48 20.19
C GLU A 737 21.23 -29.92 20.33
N LYS A 738 21.82 -30.51 19.27
CA LYS A 738 22.43 -31.84 19.35
C LYS A 738 23.70 -31.89 20.20
N THR A 739 24.48 -30.81 20.29
CA THR A 739 25.57 -30.73 21.27
C THR A 739 25.05 -30.56 22.69
N GLU A 740 23.97 -29.81 22.92
CA GLU A 740 23.31 -29.67 24.24
C GLU A 740 22.64 -30.98 24.69
N ASP A 741 22.00 -31.74 23.82
CA ASP A 741 21.54 -33.11 24.09
C ASP A 741 22.71 -34.06 24.42
N SER A 742 23.90 -33.82 23.83
CA SER A 742 25.11 -34.62 24.08
C SER A 742 25.88 -34.22 25.34
N SER A 743 25.78 -32.96 25.79
CA SER A 743 26.46 -32.43 26.98
C SER A 743 25.57 -32.49 28.23
N SER A 744 24.25 -32.35 28.10
CA SER A 744 23.28 -32.68 29.16
C SER A 744 23.33 -34.17 29.55
N SER A 745 23.84 -35.02 28.66
CA SER A 745 24.20 -36.42 28.94
C SER A 745 25.58 -36.60 29.61
N LYS A 746 26.30 -35.52 29.97
CA LYS A 746 27.70 -35.59 30.43
C LYS A 746 28.16 -34.62 31.53
N GLU A 747 27.46 -33.53 31.84
CA GLU A 747 27.86 -32.60 32.92
C GLU A 747 27.04 -32.74 34.21
N GLY A 748 26.93 -33.98 34.67
CA GLY A 748 27.06 -34.33 36.10
C GLY A 748 28.14 -35.41 36.21
N THR A 749 29.23 -35.26 36.96
CA THR A 749 29.49 -34.34 38.09
C THR A 749 30.97 -33.94 38.16
N SER A 750 31.23 -32.67 38.47
CA SER A 750 32.45 -32.19 39.13
C SER A 750 32.12 -30.95 39.98
N VAL A 751 32.78 -30.64 41.11
CA VAL A 751 33.86 -31.33 41.87
C VAL A 751 35.04 -31.82 41.05
#